data_AF-A0A955SE01-F1
#
_entry.id   AF-A0A955SE01-F1
#
_cell.length_a   1.000
_cell.length_b   1.000
_cell.length_c   1.000
_cell.angle_alpha   90.00
_cell.angle_beta   90.00
_cell.angle_gamma   90.00
#
_symmetry.space_group_name_H-M   'P 1'
#
loop_
_entity.id
_entity.type
_entity.pdbx_description
1 polymer ?
#
loop_
_entity_poly.entity_id
_entity_poly.type
_entity_poly.pdbx_seq_one_letter_code
_entity_poly.pdbx_strand_id
1 'polypeptide(L)'
;MFKQPLQNLLAISAILLSTAWASPTTAEVNGWLNWRGPLQTGESLEKGLPDTLELNGENHLWTKDLKGRGEPLIVSSDGEERVYAWGYRGEGPDLREYLVCLDPVSGETIWEEGFNDFLSDNVYDRYTIGSPGVDPETGNVYLLTTPGIFACFTPKGELLWQHSFMEEYGRLTFPNGRTGCPVIDGDLVIVRGITSNWGSDGPARDRFYAFNKVSGELVWTSTPGVGPHDSSFSTPIFGWENGRRVFYCGTGCGNIVCVNVKTGDPVWRYQFSHGGVNSTVVPDGQGNIIAIHGKENMDSSETGRMISLKTGAEPKEGESGPVVIDQSYENWRAPLMMFTSSPCIHDGKIYQTVHTGELVCVDSKSGKILWQEKLSADQIHASPIYADGKIYVGFPQGDFYILRPGETGAETLCHLKLEGACLGAPSIWNGRIYVFTTDHLYCFGSAKGGNPPQPPSEKSAPEPGPAAQLQIVPSEVLMRPGETVSFDIDSLDSKGFFVDDVDSAEWSKFIPPTAKVKVKMDAEFNDSGELVAGEDATISAGAYMAKSGDLKGTIRGRVLPELPIKEDFESFEIDVPDPNGEGKFAFPPLPWIGARFKWDIREMDGNKVLSKTLDNVLFQRAITFIGHPDESNYTVQADVMTDGNRRMKSNVGVINQRYFIALIGNAQQIEVSSNHNRLKVGVPFKWNAKKWYTLKTRVDVAPDGSGVVRAKAWPKGEDEPEGWNIEVPHKHAHAQGAPGLFGFALQSRFKVFVDNVVVTPNE
;
A
#
# COMPACT_ATOMS: atom_id res chain seq x y z
N MET A 1 -8.39 -12.94 -69.74
CA MET A 1 -7.12 -13.09 -70.49
C MET A 1 -6.58 -11.68 -70.75
N PHE A 2 -5.46 -11.35 -70.10
CA PHE A 2 -4.56 -10.19 -70.24
C PHE A 2 -5.11 -8.79 -70.54
N LYS A 3 -4.69 -7.82 -69.70
CA LYS A 3 -4.11 -6.54 -70.15
C LYS A 3 -3.41 -5.81 -69.00
N GLN A 4 -2.08 -5.80 -69.06
CA GLN A 4 -1.25 -4.65 -68.64
C GLN A 4 -1.58 -3.45 -69.56
N PRO A 5 -1.38 -2.16 -69.16
CA PRO A 5 -0.02 -1.60 -69.14
C PRO A 5 0.31 -0.38 -68.23
N LEU A 6 1.63 -0.20 -68.08
CA LEU A 6 2.46 1.01 -68.04
C LEU A 6 2.33 2.10 -66.95
N GLN A 7 3.49 2.31 -66.33
CA GLN A 7 3.94 3.40 -65.46
C GLN A 7 4.09 4.74 -66.22
N ASN A 8 3.85 5.85 -65.52
CA ASN A 8 4.44 7.16 -65.82
C ASN A 8 4.90 7.81 -64.51
N LEU A 9 6.16 8.24 -64.50
CA LEU A 9 6.82 9.02 -63.45
C LEU A 9 6.36 10.48 -63.49
N LEU A 10 6.09 11.05 -62.31
CA LEU A 10 6.14 12.50 -62.06
C LEU A 10 6.89 12.73 -60.75
N ALA A 11 8.04 13.40 -60.86
CA ALA A 11 8.83 13.87 -59.74
C ALA A 11 8.20 15.15 -59.17
N ILE A 12 7.95 15.17 -57.85
CA ILE A 12 7.62 16.38 -57.10
C ILE A 12 8.65 16.49 -55.99
N SER A 13 9.50 17.53 -56.08
CA SER A 13 10.41 17.93 -55.01
C SER A 13 9.61 18.48 -53.83
N ALA A 14 9.59 17.74 -52.72
CA ALA A 14 9.05 18.22 -51.46
C ALA A 14 10.11 19.08 -50.73
N ILE A 15 9.78 20.35 -50.53
CA ILE A 15 10.52 21.26 -49.66
C ILE A 15 10.25 20.82 -48.21
N LEU A 16 11.27 20.31 -47.53
CA LEU A 16 11.25 20.02 -46.10
C LEU A 16 11.20 21.36 -45.33
N LEU A 17 9.99 21.77 -44.94
CA LEU A 17 9.81 22.72 -43.85
C LEU A 17 10.03 21.96 -42.54
N SER A 18 11.15 22.19 -41.89
CA SER A 18 11.39 21.78 -40.51
C SER A 18 10.46 22.58 -39.59
N THR A 19 9.25 22.08 -39.34
CA THR A 19 8.45 22.52 -38.20
C THR A 19 9.12 21.97 -36.95
N ALA A 20 9.86 22.81 -36.24
CA ALA A 20 10.26 22.52 -34.87
C ALA A 20 8.98 22.28 -34.05
N TRP A 21 8.76 21.04 -33.62
CA TRP A 21 7.79 20.76 -32.57
C TRP A 21 8.34 21.41 -31.31
N ALA A 22 7.81 22.58 -30.95
CA ALA A 22 7.96 23.06 -29.59
C ALA A 22 7.18 22.07 -28.72
N SER A 23 7.89 21.27 -27.92
CA SER A 23 7.25 20.50 -26.85
C SER A 23 6.38 21.48 -26.06
N PRO A 24 5.09 21.17 -25.80
CA PRO A 24 4.30 21.98 -24.89
C PRO A 24 5.11 22.10 -23.60
N THR A 25 5.40 23.33 -23.20
CA THR A 25 6.01 23.59 -21.90
C THR A 25 4.96 23.14 -20.90
N THR A 26 5.16 21.97 -20.31
CA THR A 26 4.36 21.53 -19.18
C THR A 26 4.53 22.59 -18.10
N ALA A 27 3.41 23.06 -17.57
CA ALA A 27 3.41 24.04 -16.51
C ALA A 27 4.14 23.46 -15.29
N GLU A 28 4.99 24.27 -14.68
CA GLU A 28 5.69 23.85 -13.47
C GLU A 28 4.66 23.55 -12.36
N VAL A 29 4.63 22.30 -11.90
CA VAL A 29 3.84 21.90 -10.74
C VAL A 29 4.72 22.07 -9.51
N ASN A 30 4.29 22.94 -8.60
CA ASN A 30 4.96 23.14 -7.32
C ASN A 30 3.92 23.10 -6.19
N GLY A 31 4.38 23.04 -4.95
CA GLY A 31 3.45 22.90 -3.84
C GLY A 31 3.99 22.17 -2.63
N TRP A 32 3.08 21.95 -1.69
CA TRP A 32 3.17 20.92 -0.67
C TRP A 32 2.77 19.58 -1.27
N LEU A 33 3.63 19.02 -2.11
CA LEU A 33 3.34 17.82 -2.94
C LEU A 33 3.55 16.49 -2.22
N ASN A 34 4.19 16.52 -1.05
CA ASN A 34 4.64 15.35 -0.33
C ASN A 34 4.28 15.44 1.16
N TRP A 35 4.17 14.26 1.79
CA TRP A 35 4.15 14.14 3.24
C TRP A 35 5.31 14.93 3.88
N ARG A 36 4.99 15.75 4.89
CA ARG A 36 5.91 16.68 5.57
C ARG A 36 6.51 17.78 4.70
N GLY A 37 5.83 18.12 3.62
CA GLY A 37 6.10 19.29 2.80
C GLY A 37 7.26 19.14 1.82
N PRO A 38 7.64 20.25 1.15
CA PRO A 38 8.59 20.23 0.04
C PRO A 38 9.98 19.67 0.41
N LEU A 39 10.39 19.83 1.67
CA LEU A 39 11.66 19.31 2.19
C LEU A 39 11.53 17.92 2.82
N GLN A 40 10.31 17.42 3.02
CA GLN A 40 9.96 16.21 3.76
C GLN A 40 10.50 16.14 5.21
N THR A 41 11.04 17.24 5.73
CA THR A 41 11.59 17.36 7.10
C THR A 41 10.58 17.90 8.12
N GLY A 42 9.39 18.32 7.67
CA GLY A 42 8.43 19.08 8.48
C GLY A 42 8.86 20.52 8.69
N GLU A 43 9.74 21.04 7.84
CA GLU A 43 10.00 22.47 7.70
C GLU A 43 9.26 23.02 6.49
N SER A 44 8.57 24.15 6.68
CA SER A 44 8.07 24.99 5.61
C SER A 44 8.93 26.24 5.48
N LEU A 45 9.25 26.60 4.24
CA LEU A 45 10.02 27.80 3.91
C LEU A 45 9.14 29.07 3.89
N GLU A 46 7.84 28.94 4.13
CA GLU A 46 6.85 30.02 4.12
C GLU A 46 7.22 31.15 5.11
N LYS A 47 6.77 32.36 4.77
CA LYS A 47 6.97 33.60 5.53
C LYS A 47 5.69 34.42 5.60
N GLY A 48 5.57 35.27 6.62
CA GLY A 48 4.41 36.15 6.77
C GLY A 48 3.15 35.40 7.21
N LEU A 49 3.32 34.29 7.92
CA LEU A 49 2.21 33.51 8.47
C LEU A 49 1.63 34.27 9.69
N PRO A 50 0.34 34.11 10.01
CA PRO A 50 -0.26 34.75 11.17
C PRO A 50 0.38 34.26 12.49
N ASP A 51 0.41 35.11 13.51
CA ASP A 51 0.86 34.74 14.87
C ASP A 51 -0.29 34.12 15.69
N THR A 52 -1.53 34.48 15.39
CA THR A 52 -2.75 34.02 16.05
C THR A 52 -3.74 33.47 15.04
N LEU A 53 -4.49 32.43 15.40
CA LEU A 53 -5.62 31.89 14.64
C LEU A 53 -6.89 31.99 15.48
N GLU A 54 -8.00 32.35 14.85
CA GLU A 54 -9.29 32.46 15.53
C GLU A 54 -10.39 31.82 14.67
N LEU A 55 -11.15 30.88 15.24
CA LEU A 55 -12.33 30.33 14.57
C LEU A 55 -13.36 31.43 14.34
N ASN A 56 -13.78 31.56 13.08
CA ASN A 56 -14.68 32.62 12.60
C ASN A 56 -14.08 34.03 12.67
N GLY A 57 -12.78 34.16 12.93
CA GLY A 57 -12.04 35.42 12.82
C GLY A 57 -11.62 35.73 11.38
N GLU A 58 -10.90 36.83 11.19
CA GLU A 58 -10.50 37.34 9.86
C GLU A 58 -9.61 36.37 9.07
N ASN A 59 -8.90 35.48 9.75
CA ASN A 59 -7.99 34.51 9.15
C ASN A 59 -8.52 33.07 9.18
N HIS A 60 -9.80 32.86 9.49
CA HIS A 60 -10.48 31.58 9.26
C HIS A 60 -11.17 31.62 7.91
N LEU A 61 -10.64 30.88 6.93
CA LEU A 61 -11.18 30.89 5.57
C LEU A 61 -12.40 29.97 5.45
N TRP A 62 -12.27 28.73 5.92
CA TRP A 62 -13.34 27.75 5.86
C TRP A 62 -13.10 26.56 6.80
N THR A 63 -14.20 25.86 7.10
CA THR A 63 -14.24 24.54 7.73
C THR A 63 -14.99 23.59 6.81
N LYS A 64 -14.41 22.43 6.52
CA LYS A 64 -14.99 21.39 5.66
C LYS A 64 -15.39 20.18 6.51
N ASP A 65 -16.64 19.72 6.34
CA ASP A 65 -17.12 18.44 6.89
C ASP A 65 -16.47 17.28 6.11
N LEU A 66 -15.30 16.89 6.61
CA LEU A 66 -14.48 15.80 6.11
C LEU A 66 -13.67 15.29 7.30
N LYS A 67 -13.96 14.07 7.74
CA LYS A 67 -13.26 13.43 8.85
C LYS A 67 -11.96 12.81 8.37
N GLY A 68 -10.89 12.93 9.14
CA GLY A 68 -9.61 12.34 8.73
C GLY A 68 -8.49 12.52 9.74
N ARG A 69 -7.34 11.95 9.39
CA ARG A 69 -6.19 11.80 10.32
C ARG A 69 -4.85 12.00 9.62
N GLY A 70 -4.92 12.37 8.35
CA GLY A 70 -3.80 12.50 7.45
C GLY A 70 -3.34 13.94 7.30
N GLU A 71 -2.51 14.15 6.29
CA GLU A 71 -2.02 15.45 5.86
C GLU A 71 -2.64 15.78 4.50
N PRO A 72 -3.24 16.98 4.31
CA PRO A 72 -3.65 17.45 2.99
C PRO A 72 -2.45 17.95 2.18
N LEU A 73 -2.50 17.80 0.87
CA LEU A 73 -1.50 18.34 -0.06
C LEU A 73 -2.03 19.58 -0.76
N ILE A 74 -1.12 20.49 -1.11
CA ILE A 74 -1.45 21.74 -1.80
C ILE A 74 -0.61 21.80 -3.06
N VAL A 75 -1.28 21.93 -4.20
CA VAL A 75 -0.67 21.86 -5.52
C VAL A 75 -0.96 23.14 -6.25
N SER A 76 0.07 23.77 -6.77
CA SER A 76 0.00 24.97 -7.61
C SER A 76 0.52 24.61 -9.00
N SER A 77 -0.28 24.88 -10.03
CA SER A 77 0.09 24.66 -11.43
C SER A 77 -0.70 25.63 -12.30
N ASP A 78 -0.04 26.28 -13.26
CA ASP A 78 -0.67 27.25 -14.18
C ASP A 78 -1.42 28.42 -13.50
N GLY A 79 -0.99 28.81 -12.30
CA GLY A 79 -1.67 29.86 -11.53
C GLY A 79 -2.98 29.42 -10.89
N GLU A 80 -3.33 28.14 -10.97
CA GLU A 80 -4.40 27.51 -10.20
C GLU A 80 -3.81 26.76 -9.01
N GLU A 81 -4.50 26.83 -7.88
CA GLU A 81 -4.16 26.07 -6.68
C GLU A 81 -5.27 25.08 -6.35
N ARG A 82 -4.89 23.89 -5.90
CA ARG A 82 -5.80 22.82 -5.48
C ARG A 82 -5.34 22.26 -4.15
N VAL A 83 -6.30 21.87 -3.31
CA VAL A 83 -6.04 21.09 -2.10
C VAL A 83 -6.51 19.66 -2.32
N TYR A 84 -5.61 18.68 -2.16
CA TYR A 84 -5.97 17.27 -2.14
C TYR A 84 -6.01 16.77 -0.70
N ALA A 85 -7.14 16.20 -0.29
CA ALA A 85 -7.33 15.68 1.05
C ALA A 85 -7.89 14.26 0.99
N TRP A 86 -7.38 13.38 1.85
CA TRP A 86 -7.91 12.04 2.03
C TRP A 86 -8.64 11.97 3.38
N GLY A 87 -9.96 11.80 3.33
CA GLY A 87 -10.82 11.72 4.50
C GLY A 87 -11.92 10.68 4.31
N TYR A 88 -12.86 10.59 5.23
CA TYR A 88 -13.98 9.65 5.15
C TYR A 88 -15.28 10.28 5.63
N ARG A 89 -16.40 9.74 5.15
CA ARG A 89 -17.76 10.14 5.53
C ARG A 89 -18.63 8.90 5.69
N GLY A 90 -19.76 9.06 6.38
CA GLY A 90 -20.70 7.98 6.66
C GLY A 90 -20.29 7.12 7.86
N GLU A 91 -21.14 6.16 8.19
CA GLU A 91 -20.99 5.25 9.33
C GLU A 91 -21.43 3.83 8.92
N GLY A 92 -20.98 2.82 9.67
CA GLY A 92 -21.40 1.44 9.45
C GLY A 92 -21.17 0.98 8.00
N PRO A 93 -22.16 0.35 7.34
CA PRO A 93 -22.04 -0.10 5.94
C PRO A 93 -21.85 1.01 4.89
N ASP A 94 -22.20 2.25 5.22
CA ASP A 94 -22.17 3.40 4.30
C ASP A 94 -20.89 4.24 4.46
N LEU A 95 -20.00 3.88 5.39
CA LEU A 95 -18.72 4.53 5.55
C LEU A 95 -17.85 4.33 4.31
N ARG A 96 -17.37 5.44 3.74
CA ARG A 96 -16.47 5.46 2.57
C ARG A 96 -15.34 6.43 2.79
N GLU A 97 -14.17 6.07 2.29
CA GLU A 97 -13.01 6.96 2.18
C GLU A 97 -13.15 7.79 0.91
N TYR A 98 -12.67 9.02 0.91
CA TYR A 98 -12.76 9.97 -0.19
C TYR A 98 -11.41 10.62 -0.44
N LEU A 99 -10.97 10.59 -1.69
CA LEU A 99 -10.00 11.55 -2.20
C LEU A 99 -10.78 12.77 -2.65
N VAL A 100 -10.52 13.92 -2.06
CA VAL A 100 -11.25 15.17 -2.33
C VAL A 100 -10.29 16.20 -2.88
N CYS A 101 -10.67 16.85 -3.98
CA CYS A 101 -10.03 18.04 -4.50
C CYS A 101 -10.87 19.27 -4.15
N LEU A 102 -10.25 20.25 -3.49
CA LEU A 102 -10.90 21.46 -3.01
C LEU A 102 -10.29 22.71 -3.63
N ASP A 103 -11.11 23.74 -3.77
CA ASP A 103 -10.62 25.11 -3.91
C ASP A 103 -9.97 25.57 -2.58
N PRO A 104 -8.74 26.11 -2.62
CA PRO A 104 -8.00 26.46 -1.40
C PRO A 104 -8.58 27.67 -0.66
N VAL A 105 -9.35 28.54 -1.34
CA VAL A 105 -9.89 29.78 -0.76
C VAL A 105 -11.30 29.60 -0.23
N SER A 106 -12.17 28.89 -0.94
CA SER A 106 -13.56 28.67 -0.55
C SER A 106 -13.79 27.35 0.20
N GLY A 107 -12.93 26.34 0.00
CA GLY A 107 -13.14 24.99 0.51
C GLY A 107 -14.23 24.21 -0.25
N GLU A 108 -14.72 24.74 -1.37
CA GLU A 108 -15.68 24.06 -2.23
C GLU A 108 -15.04 22.84 -2.89
N THR A 109 -15.82 21.77 -3.01
CA THR A 109 -15.35 20.55 -3.69
C THR A 109 -15.34 20.80 -5.20
N ILE A 110 -14.17 20.64 -5.82
CA ILE A 110 -14.00 20.65 -7.26
C ILE A 110 -14.39 19.26 -7.81
N TRP A 111 -13.81 18.21 -7.23
CA TRP A 111 -14.17 16.81 -7.50
C TRP A 111 -13.84 15.93 -6.29
N GLU A 112 -14.44 14.75 -6.22
CA GLU A 112 -14.10 13.73 -5.23
C GLU A 112 -14.34 12.32 -5.78
N GLU A 113 -13.53 11.35 -5.31
CA GLU A 113 -13.67 9.93 -5.63
C GLU A 113 -13.81 9.12 -4.34
N GLY A 114 -14.73 8.15 -4.32
CA GLY A 114 -15.14 7.44 -3.10
C GLY A 114 -14.79 5.95 -3.12
N PHE A 115 -14.19 5.47 -2.04
CA PHE A 115 -13.74 4.09 -1.90
C PHE A 115 -14.46 3.39 -0.76
N ASN A 116 -14.99 2.19 -1.04
CA ASN A 116 -15.57 1.34 -0.02
C ASN A 116 -14.46 0.58 0.73
N ASP A 117 -14.66 0.38 2.02
CA ASP A 117 -13.89 -0.60 2.78
C ASP A 117 -14.25 -2.02 2.32
N PHE A 118 -13.26 -2.91 2.24
CA PHE A 118 -13.50 -4.31 1.90
C PHE A 118 -12.46 -5.26 2.49
N LEU A 119 -12.96 -6.45 2.85
CA LEU A 119 -12.19 -7.61 3.34
C LEU A 119 -11.18 -7.27 4.45
N SER A 120 -11.35 -6.14 5.11
CA SER A 120 -10.35 -5.56 6.01
C SER A 120 -10.60 -5.94 7.47
N ASP A 121 -9.51 -5.87 8.22
CA ASP A 121 -9.49 -6.11 9.67
C ASP A 121 -9.61 -4.81 10.47
N ASN A 122 -10.01 -3.71 9.83
CA ASN A 122 -10.16 -2.43 10.52
C ASN A 122 -11.33 -2.51 11.52
N VAL A 123 -11.11 -2.11 12.77
CA VAL A 123 -12.12 -2.26 13.84
C VAL A 123 -12.53 -0.96 14.51
N TYR A 124 -11.84 0.14 14.19
CA TYR A 124 -12.16 1.49 14.63
C TYR A 124 -12.44 2.33 13.41
N ASP A 125 -12.96 3.54 13.60
CA ASP A 125 -12.98 4.55 12.53
C ASP A 125 -11.57 5.05 12.17
N ARG A 126 -10.50 4.25 12.36
CA ARG A 126 -9.11 4.55 12.01
C ARG A 126 -8.90 4.37 10.50
N TYR A 127 -9.47 5.31 9.76
CA TYR A 127 -9.28 5.45 8.32
C TYR A 127 -8.44 6.69 8.04
N THR A 128 -7.95 6.76 6.80
CA THR A 128 -7.29 7.94 6.21
C THR A 128 -6.12 8.45 7.05
N ILE A 129 -5.23 7.52 7.44
CA ILE A 129 -4.00 7.82 8.17
C ILE A 129 -2.84 7.75 7.19
N GLY A 130 -2.40 8.90 6.71
CA GLY A 130 -1.37 9.05 5.69
C GLY A 130 -1.62 10.31 4.86
N SER A 131 -1.16 10.30 3.62
CA SER A 131 -1.36 11.38 2.65
C SER A 131 -1.43 10.78 1.26
N PRO A 132 -2.16 11.40 0.31
CA PRO A 132 -1.89 11.21 -1.11
C PRO A 132 -0.43 11.59 -1.46
N GLY A 133 0.00 11.32 -2.69
CA GLY A 133 1.22 11.87 -3.29
C GLY A 133 0.88 12.55 -4.61
N VAL A 134 1.62 13.59 -4.99
CA VAL A 134 1.39 14.34 -6.24
C VAL A 134 2.65 14.36 -7.09
N ASP A 135 2.52 14.01 -8.37
CA ASP A 135 3.62 14.06 -9.31
C ASP A 135 3.98 15.52 -9.66
N PRO A 136 5.23 15.96 -9.42
CA PRO A 136 5.67 17.32 -9.75
C PRO A 136 5.79 17.61 -11.25
N GLU A 137 5.62 16.61 -12.12
CA GLU A 137 5.64 16.81 -13.57
C GLU A 137 4.23 17.00 -14.15
N THR A 138 3.30 16.12 -13.78
CA THR A 138 1.95 16.07 -14.38
C THR A 138 0.86 16.65 -13.48
N GLY A 139 1.11 16.76 -12.17
CA GLY A 139 0.10 17.07 -11.16
C GLY A 139 -0.85 15.92 -10.86
N ASN A 140 -0.61 14.73 -11.41
CA ASN A 140 -1.39 13.53 -11.11
C ASN A 140 -1.30 13.18 -9.62
N VAL A 141 -2.40 12.65 -9.10
CA VAL A 141 -2.57 12.35 -7.66
C VAL A 141 -2.66 10.86 -7.45
N TYR A 142 -1.87 10.36 -6.51
CA TYR A 142 -1.75 8.95 -6.17
C TYR A 142 -2.26 8.72 -4.75
N LEU A 143 -3.09 7.69 -4.57
CA LEU A 143 -3.62 7.33 -3.26
C LEU A 143 -3.58 5.82 -3.04
N LEU A 144 -3.08 5.40 -1.87
CA LEU A 144 -3.23 4.04 -1.34
C LEU A 144 -4.25 4.04 -0.20
N THR A 145 -5.44 3.51 -0.44
CA THR A 145 -6.52 3.49 0.56
C THR A 145 -6.25 2.51 1.71
N THR A 146 -7.03 2.62 2.79
CA THR A 146 -6.92 1.76 3.97
C THR A 146 -7.02 0.26 3.64
N PRO A 147 -8.02 -0.21 2.85
CA PRO A 147 -8.10 -1.61 2.44
C PRO A 147 -7.09 -1.98 1.34
N GLY A 148 -6.56 -0.99 0.61
CA GLY A 148 -5.49 -1.17 -0.37
C GLY A 148 -5.92 -1.17 -1.82
N ILE A 149 -6.75 -0.20 -2.19
CA ILE A 149 -6.80 0.28 -3.57
C ILE A 149 -5.67 1.29 -3.73
N PHE A 150 -4.79 1.04 -4.69
CA PHE A 150 -3.78 1.99 -5.13
C PHE A 150 -4.22 2.58 -6.46
N ALA A 151 -4.51 3.88 -6.53
CA ALA A 151 -5.07 4.50 -7.72
C ALA A 151 -4.38 5.83 -8.06
N CYS A 152 -4.37 6.14 -9.36
CA CYS A 152 -3.83 7.37 -9.93
C CYS A 152 -4.92 8.16 -10.64
N PHE A 153 -4.98 9.46 -10.40
CA PHE A 153 -5.97 10.37 -11.00
C PHE A 153 -5.29 11.57 -11.66
N THR A 154 -5.86 12.07 -12.74
CA THR A 154 -5.48 13.37 -13.31
C THR A 154 -5.84 14.51 -12.35
N PRO A 155 -5.29 15.73 -12.52
CA PRO A 155 -5.72 16.90 -11.75
C PRO A 155 -7.23 17.21 -11.84
N LYS A 156 -7.91 16.66 -12.87
CA LYS A 156 -9.34 16.81 -13.12
C LYS A 156 -10.20 15.71 -12.48
N GLY A 157 -9.58 14.72 -11.82
CA GLY A 157 -10.27 13.62 -11.16
C GLY A 157 -10.58 12.43 -12.08
N GLU A 158 -9.95 12.33 -13.25
CA GLU A 158 -10.11 11.18 -14.13
C GLU A 158 -9.19 10.04 -13.67
N LEU A 159 -9.73 8.84 -13.46
CA LEU A 159 -8.95 7.66 -13.12
C LEU A 159 -8.05 7.26 -14.30
N LEU A 160 -6.74 7.14 -14.06
CA LEU A 160 -5.77 6.68 -15.05
C LEU A 160 -5.54 5.17 -14.95
N TRP A 161 -5.28 4.68 -13.74
CA TRP A 161 -5.09 3.26 -13.45
C TRP A 161 -5.33 2.97 -11.96
N GLN A 162 -5.54 1.71 -11.62
CA GLN A 162 -5.66 1.24 -10.24
C GLN A 162 -5.18 -0.21 -10.05
N HIS A 163 -4.76 -0.52 -8.83
CA HIS A 163 -4.40 -1.87 -8.37
C HIS A 163 -5.12 -2.22 -7.06
N SER A 164 -5.57 -3.46 -6.95
CA SER A 164 -6.05 -4.03 -5.69
C SER A 164 -4.91 -4.78 -4.98
N PHE A 165 -4.26 -4.12 -4.02
CA PHE A 165 -3.14 -4.71 -3.29
C PHE A 165 -3.51 -5.97 -2.52
N MET A 166 -4.76 -6.08 -2.10
CA MET A 166 -5.24 -7.27 -1.40
C MET A 166 -5.31 -8.47 -2.35
N GLU A 167 -5.87 -8.26 -3.55
CA GLU A 167 -6.18 -9.32 -4.51
C GLU A 167 -4.97 -9.68 -5.38
N GLU A 168 -4.14 -8.69 -5.74
CA GLU A 168 -2.96 -8.88 -6.58
C GLU A 168 -1.73 -9.32 -5.79
N TYR A 169 -1.50 -8.72 -4.61
CA TYR A 169 -0.25 -8.89 -3.85
C TYR A 169 -0.44 -9.51 -2.46
N GLY A 170 -1.67 -9.81 -2.05
CA GLY A 170 -1.95 -10.46 -0.77
C GLY A 170 -1.71 -9.55 0.44
N ARG A 171 -2.06 -8.27 0.32
CA ARG A 171 -1.96 -7.31 1.42
C ARG A 171 -2.74 -7.76 2.65
N LEU A 172 -2.08 -7.66 3.80
CA LEU A 172 -2.68 -7.85 5.12
C LEU A 172 -3.06 -6.49 5.69
N THR A 173 -4.29 -6.39 6.17
CA THR A 173 -4.77 -5.21 6.91
C THR A 173 -4.75 -5.50 8.40
N PHE A 174 -4.80 -4.44 9.21
CA PHE A 174 -4.75 -4.54 10.66
C PHE A 174 -5.76 -3.59 11.28
N PRO A 175 -6.17 -3.82 12.55
CA PRO A 175 -7.12 -2.98 13.29
C PRO A 175 -6.84 -1.46 13.33
N ASN A 176 -5.64 -1.03 12.95
CA ASN A 176 -5.18 0.35 13.03
C ASN A 176 -5.11 1.09 11.69
N GLY A 177 -5.49 0.45 10.57
CA GLY A 177 -5.57 1.11 9.26
C GLY A 177 -4.25 1.74 8.76
N ARG A 178 -3.12 1.03 8.89
CA ARG A 178 -1.78 1.58 8.55
C ARG A 178 -1.47 1.43 7.06
N THR A 179 -1.25 2.53 6.34
CA THR A 179 -0.99 2.54 4.89
C THR A 179 0.30 3.26 4.50
N GLY A 180 0.69 4.32 5.22
CA GLY A 180 1.76 5.24 4.81
C GLY A 180 1.30 6.17 3.68
N CYS A 181 2.24 6.78 2.96
CA CYS A 181 1.97 7.70 1.84
C CYS A 181 2.67 7.20 0.57
N PRO A 182 2.06 7.30 -0.63
CA PRO A 182 2.78 7.18 -1.90
C PRO A 182 3.86 8.27 -2.00
N VAL A 183 5.04 7.91 -2.49
CA VAL A 183 6.15 8.85 -2.73
C VAL A 183 6.67 8.71 -4.16
N ILE A 184 7.11 9.81 -4.76
CA ILE A 184 7.40 9.88 -6.20
C ILE A 184 8.84 10.32 -6.42
N ASP A 185 9.57 9.61 -7.28
CA ASP A 185 10.94 9.95 -7.69
C ASP A 185 11.19 9.61 -9.16
N GLY A 186 11.29 10.65 -10.00
CA GLY A 186 11.35 10.50 -11.46
C GLY A 186 10.09 9.82 -11.99
N ASP A 187 10.24 8.68 -12.65
CA ASP A 187 9.14 7.91 -13.24
C ASP A 187 8.51 6.89 -12.29
N LEU A 188 8.97 6.83 -11.03
CA LEU A 188 8.52 5.86 -10.06
C LEU A 188 7.56 6.47 -9.05
N VAL A 189 6.46 5.76 -8.78
CA VAL A 189 5.66 5.94 -7.56
C VAL A 189 5.82 4.72 -6.66
N ILE A 190 6.20 4.96 -5.41
CA ILE A 190 6.53 3.92 -4.44
C ILE A 190 5.49 3.91 -3.33
N VAL A 191 4.96 2.71 -3.06
CA VAL A 191 4.06 2.42 -1.95
C VAL A 191 4.54 1.21 -1.17
N ARG A 192 3.91 0.95 -0.03
CA ARG A 192 4.32 -0.12 0.88
C ARG A 192 3.15 -0.81 1.54
N GLY A 193 3.40 -2.00 2.06
CA GLY A 193 2.45 -2.72 2.89
C GLY A 193 2.99 -4.05 3.37
N ILE A 194 2.36 -4.61 4.41
CA ILE A 194 2.62 -6.01 4.77
C ILE A 194 1.83 -6.88 3.79
N THR A 195 2.56 -7.68 3.02
CA THR A 195 1.98 -8.54 1.99
C THR A 195 2.39 -10.00 2.21
N SER A 196 1.55 -10.91 1.77
CA SER A 196 1.79 -12.36 1.74
C SER A 196 1.42 -12.81 0.32
N ASN A 197 2.35 -12.56 -0.61
CA ASN A 197 2.15 -12.76 -2.04
C ASN A 197 2.28 -14.26 -2.40
N TRP A 198 2.84 -14.62 -3.55
CA TRP A 198 3.13 -16.01 -3.95
C TRP A 198 4.64 -16.26 -4.10
N GLY A 199 5.02 -17.53 -4.31
CA GLY A 199 6.41 -17.91 -4.55
C GLY A 199 7.35 -17.62 -3.36
N SER A 200 8.52 -17.05 -3.64
CA SER A 200 9.46 -16.57 -2.61
C SER A 200 8.88 -15.46 -1.74
N ASP A 201 7.87 -14.74 -2.25
CA ASP A 201 7.17 -13.67 -1.54
C ASP A 201 5.91 -14.12 -0.80
N GLY A 202 5.67 -15.43 -0.76
CA GLY A 202 4.62 -16.05 0.03
C GLY A 202 4.62 -15.66 1.50
N PRO A 203 5.76 -15.73 2.22
CA PRO A 203 5.81 -15.34 3.63
C PRO A 203 5.45 -13.87 3.83
N ALA A 204 4.72 -13.59 4.92
CA ALA A 204 4.35 -12.22 5.28
C ALA A 204 5.61 -11.36 5.52
N ARG A 205 5.74 -10.27 4.77
CA ARG A 205 6.83 -9.30 4.91
C ARG A 205 6.32 -7.89 4.68
N ASP A 206 6.99 -6.96 5.31
CA ASP A 206 6.82 -5.53 5.05
C ASP A 206 7.59 -5.19 3.77
N ARG A 207 6.85 -4.95 2.68
CA ARG A 207 7.40 -4.81 1.33
C ARG A 207 7.13 -3.43 0.76
N PHE A 208 8.03 -3.03 -0.13
CA PHE A 208 7.92 -1.84 -0.96
C PHE A 208 7.69 -2.26 -2.41
N TYR A 209 6.87 -1.48 -3.11
CA TYR A 209 6.50 -1.70 -4.50
C TYR A 209 6.68 -0.38 -5.24
N ALA A 210 7.44 -0.39 -6.33
CA ALA A 210 7.54 0.75 -7.23
C ALA A 210 6.82 0.46 -8.53
N PHE A 211 6.01 1.40 -8.96
CA PHE A 211 5.27 1.35 -10.21
C PHE A 211 5.73 2.48 -11.11
N ASN A 212 5.66 2.26 -12.41
CA ASN A 212 5.75 3.33 -13.39
C ASN A 212 4.58 4.28 -13.11
N LYS A 213 4.88 5.56 -12.86
CA LYS A 213 3.88 6.55 -12.44
C LYS A 213 2.82 6.82 -13.52
N VAL A 214 3.14 6.55 -14.79
CA VAL A 214 2.28 6.78 -15.94
C VAL A 214 1.47 5.54 -16.28
N SER A 215 2.10 4.39 -16.53
CA SER A 215 1.40 3.17 -16.94
C SER A 215 0.75 2.40 -15.79
N GLY A 216 1.25 2.58 -14.56
CA GLY A 216 0.85 1.78 -13.41
C GLY A 216 1.53 0.42 -13.37
N GLU A 217 2.45 0.09 -14.27
CA GLU A 217 3.10 -1.21 -14.29
C GLU A 217 4.15 -1.35 -13.19
N LEU A 218 4.22 -2.53 -12.58
CA LEU A 218 5.15 -2.79 -11.47
C LEU A 218 6.60 -2.87 -11.97
N VAL A 219 7.46 -1.95 -11.53
CA VAL A 219 8.87 -1.89 -11.91
C VAL A 219 9.74 -2.78 -11.03
N TRP A 220 9.55 -2.72 -9.72
CA TRP A 220 10.29 -3.59 -8.78
C TRP A 220 9.54 -3.79 -7.46
N THR A 221 9.93 -4.85 -6.74
CA THR A 221 9.52 -5.09 -5.35
C THR A 221 10.73 -5.26 -4.45
N SER A 222 10.63 -4.80 -3.20
CA SER A 222 11.73 -4.87 -2.23
C SER A 222 11.29 -5.41 -0.88
N THR A 223 12.13 -6.28 -0.31
CA THR A 223 11.97 -6.85 1.05
C THR A 223 13.22 -6.60 1.89
N PRO A 224 13.50 -5.35 2.31
CA PRO A 224 14.75 -5.02 3.00
C PRO A 224 14.78 -5.51 4.47
N GLY A 225 13.60 -5.64 5.08
CA GLY A 225 13.44 -6.06 6.47
C GLY A 225 13.49 -7.58 6.69
N VAL A 226 12.92 -8.00 7.83
CA VAL A 226 12.71 -9.41 8.19
C VAL A 226 11.22 -9.69 8.41
N GLY A 227 10.88 -10.81 9.05
CA GLY A 227 9.49 -11.10 9.43
C GLY A 227 8.89 -9.98 10.30
N PRO A 228 7.69 -9.46 9.98
CA PRO A 228 7.08 -8.38 10.74
C PRO A 228 6.55 -8.90 12.09
N HIS A 229 6.79 -8.12 13.14
CA HIS A 229 6.18 -8.31 14.46
C HIS A 229 5.03 -7.32 14.71
N ASP A 230 5.00 -6.24 13.93
CA ASP A 230 3.98 -5.19 13.91
C ASP A 230 3.88 -4.66 12.47
N SER A 231 3.07 -3.61 12.25
CA SER A 231 3.07 -2.77 11.04
C SER A 231 3.75 -1.42 11.32
N SER A 232 3.98 -0.62 10.28
CA SER A 232 4.59 0.72 10.39
C SER A 232 3.78 1.76 9.59
N PHE A 233 3.76 3.00 10.10
CA PHE A 233 3.24 4.19 9.40
C PHE A 233 4.35 5.02 8.72
N SER A 234 5.62 4.61 8.81
CA SER A 234 6.72 5.43 8.30
C SER A 234 6.61 5.57 6.79
N THR A 235 6.61 6.81 6.31
CA THR A 235 6.72 7.12 4.88
C THR A 235 8.19 7.00 4.46
N PRO A 236 8.52 6.51 3.25
CA PRO A 236 9.88 6.59 2.73
C PRO A 236 10.31 8.05 2.53
N ILE A 237 11.57 8.36 2.83
CA ILE A 237 12.15 9.69 2.63
C ILE A 237 13.38 9.57 1.76
N PHE A 238 13.46 10.38 0.70
CA PHE A 238 14.51 10.26 -0.27
C PHE A 238 15.82 10.93 0.19
N GLY A 239 16.94 10.42 -0.33
CA GLY A 239 18.27 10.91 -0.03
C GLY A 239 19.29 10.44 -1.06
N TRP A 240 20.56 10.73 -0.79
CA TRP A 240 21.68 10.35 -1.65
C TRP A 240 22.78 9.70 -0.82
N GLU A 241 23.26 8.53 -1.25
CA GLU A 241 24.37 7.81 -0.62
C GLU A 241 25.34 7.25 -1.66
N ASN A 242 26.62 7.58 -1.54
CA ASN A 242 27.68 7.03 -2.42
C ASN A 242 27.38 7.16 -3.93
N GLY A 243 26.62 8.19 -4.29
CA GLY A 243 26.17 8.47 -5.65
C GLY A 243 24.92 7.71 -6.10
N ARG A 244 24.25 6.93 -5.24
CA ARG A 244 22.94 6.34 -5.49
C ARG A 244 21.82 7.22 -4.95
N ARG A 245 20.68 7.20 -5.64
CA ARG A 245 19.41 7.72 -5.12
C ARG A 245 18.80 6.65 -4.22
N VAL A 246 18.55 6.98 -2.96
CA VAL A 246 18.06 6.04 -1.94
C VAL A 246 16.84 6.58 -1.22
N PHE A 247 16.10 5.70 -0.54
CA PHE A 247 15.13 6.11 0.46
C PHE A 247 15.41 5.45 1.81
N TYR A 248 15.03 6.13 2.89
CA TYR A 248 15.06 5.62 4.25
C TYR A 248 13.65 5.39 4.77
N CYS A 249 13.43 4.32 5.53
CA CYS A 249 12.11 4.04 6.08
C CYS A 249 12.17 3.17 7.36
N GLY A 250 11.26 3.42 8.30
CA GLY A 250 10.97 2.51 9.41
C GLY A 250 10.06 1.35 8.97
N THR A 251 10.29 0.14 9.47
CA THR A 251 9.53 -1.06 9.09
C THR A 251 8.81 -1.68 10.29
N GLY A 252 7.77 -2.48 10.03
CA GLY A 252 6.97 -3.23 11.00
C GLY A 252 7.75 -4.35 11.70
N CYS A 253 8.91 -4.74 11.17
CA CYS A 253 9.86 -5.62 11.85
C CYS A 253 10.85 -4.89 12.76
N GLY A 254 10.69 -3.58 12.95
CA GLY A 254 11.51 -2.77 13.85
C GLY A 254 12.86 -2.35 13.30
N ASN A 255 13.08 -2.55 12.00
CA ASN A 255 14.26 -2.06 11.31
C ASN A 255 14.04 -0.66 10.74
N ILE A 256 15.08 0.15 10.74
CA ILE A 256 15.26 1.23 9.77
C ILE A 256 15.99 0.64 8.57
N VAL A 257 15.57 0.97 7.36
CA VAL A 257 16.15 0.44 6.12
C VAL A 257 16.59 1.55 5.19
N CYS A 258 17.60 1.27 4.36
CA CYS A 258 17.99 2.03 3.19
C CYS A 258 17.89 1.16 1.94
N VAL A 259 17.28 1.69 0.89
CA VAL A 259 16.97 0.96 -0.34
C VAL A 259 17.28 1.84 -1.54
N ASN A 260 17.87 1.26 -2.58
CA ASN A 260 18.07 1.94 -3.87
C ASN A 260 16.70 2.24 -4.51
N VAL A 261 16.42 3.50 -4.78
CA VAL A 261 15.13 3.95 -5.35
C VAL A 261 14.90 3.37 -6.74
N LYS A 262 15.95 3.23 -7.56
CA LYS A 262 15.78 2.86 -8.97
C LYS A 262 15.65 1.35 -9.18
N THR A 263 16.25 0.54 -8.31
CA THR A 263 16.28 -0.92 -8.48
C THR A 263 15.49 -1.67 -7.41
N GLY A 264 15.16 -1.03 -6.29
CA GLY A 264 14.59 -1.70 -5.12
C GLY A 264 15.60 -2.51 -4.31
N ASP A 265 16.90 -2.49 -4.65
CA ASP A 265 17.91 -3.25 -3.94
C ASP A 265 18.09 -2.75 -2.49
N PRO A 266 17.95 -3.62 -1.48
CA PRO A 266 18.27 -3.27 -0.11
C PRO A 266 19.77 -2.96 0.05
N VAL A 267 20.11 -1.77 0.56
CA VAL A 267 21.50 -1.34 0.77
C VAL A 267 21.96 -1.70 2.18
N TRP A 268 21.24 -1.24 3.20
CA TRP A 268 21.53 -1.56 4.59
C TRP A 268 20.27 -1.55 5.46
N ARG A 269 20.35 -2.18 6.64
CA ARG A 269 19.30 -2.13 7.67
C ARG A 269 19.88 -2.08 9.08
N TYR A 270 19.14 -1.45 9.98
CA TYR A 270 19.45 -1.34 11.40
C TYR A 270 18.26 -1.77 12.25
N GLN A 271 18.44 -2.76 13.14
CA GLN A 271 17.39 -3.18 14.08
C GLN A 271 17.28 -2.17 15.22
N PHE A 272 16.33 -1.24 15.10
CA PHE A 272 16.17 -0.13 16.03
C PHE A 272 15.34 -0.53 17.26
N SER A 273 14.30 -1.36 17.09
CA SER A 273 13.43 -1.78 18.20
C SER A 273 12.79 -3.15 17.99
N HIS A 274 12.20 -3.74 19.03
CA HIS A 274 11.52 -5.04 18.91
C HIS A 274 10.21 -5.00 18.10
N GLY A 275 9.56 -3.84 18.02
CA GLY A 275 8.29 -3.66 17.28
C GLY A 275 8.43 -2.68 16.13
N GLY A 276 7.32 -2.33 15.47
CA GLY A 276 7.36 -1.44 14.30
C GLY A 276 7.90 -0.03 14.61
N VAL A 277 8.80 0.46 13.75
CA VAL A 277 9.23 1.88 13.73
C VAL A 277 8.21 2.65 12.90
N ASN A 278 7.31 3.37 13.55
CA ASN A 278 6.15 3.98 12.88
C ASN A 278 6.38 5.44 12.48
N SER A 279 7.22 6.19 13.20
CA SER A 279 7.59 7.55 12.83
C SER A 279 8.45 7.56 11.56
N THR A 280 8.23 8.56 10.71
CA THR A 280 9.06 8.80 9.54
C THR A 280 10.45 9.27 9.99
N VAL A 281 11.50 8.64 9.45
CA VAL A 281 12.89 9.05 9.72
C VAL A 281 13.24 10.29 8.92
N VAL A 282 14.11 11.16 9.42
CA VAL A 282 14.40 12.46 8.78
C VAL A 282 15.90 12.63 8.58
N PRO A 283 16.40 12.76 7.35
CA PRO A 283 17.80 13.12 7.08
C PRO A 283 18.16 14.48 7.68
N ASP A 284 19.33 14.59 8.30
CA ASP A 284 19.82 15.86 8.84
C ASP A 284 20.53 16.73 7.79
N GLY A 285 20.87 16.15 6.62
CA GLY A 285 21.63 16.80 5.55
C GLY A 285 23.15 16.75 5.74
N GLN A 286 23.65 16.05 6.76
CA GLN A 286 25.07 15.87 7.09
C GLN A 286 25.49 14.39 7.11
N GLY A 287 24.77 13.53 6.39
CA GLY A 287 25.07 12.09 6.30
C GLY A 287 24.55 11.28 7.49
N ASN A 288 23.56 11.81 8.23
CA ASN A 288 22.86 11.07 9.26
C ASN A 288 21.34 11.15 9.06
N ILE A 289 20.63 10.28 9.77
CA ILE A 289 19.18 10.35 9.92
C ILE A 289 18.80 10.44 11.39
N ILE A 290 17.73 11.17 11.68
CA ILE A 290 17.08 11.22 12.98
C ILE A 290 15.89 10.26 12.96
N ALA A 291 15.81 9.39 13.96
CA ALA A 291 14.72 8.43 14.10
C ALA A 291 14.24 8.36 15.55
N ILE A 292 12.95 8.08 15.74
CA ILE A 292 12.32 7.86 17.05
C ILE A 292 11.33 6.69 17.00
N HIS A 293 11.20 5.94 18.09
CA HIS A 293 10.17 4.90 18.23
C HIS A 293 9.53 4.87 19.62
N GLY A 294 8.46 4.08 19.74
CA GLY A 294 7.68 3.89 20.96
C GLY A 294 7.66 2.44 21.47
N LYS A 295 8.53 1.59 20.92
CA LYS A 295 8.66 0.16 21.23
C LYS A 295 9.80 -0.12 22.21
N GLU A 296 9.89 -1.36 22.67
CA GLU A 296 11.00 -1.84 23.51
C GLU A 296 12.32 -1.76 22.74
N ASN A 297 13.36 -1.26 23.41
CA ASN A 297 14.71 -1.15 22.88
C ASN A 297 15.35 -2.54 22.71
N MET A 298 16.31 -2.67 21.80
CA MET A 298 16.99 -3.96 21.56
C MET A 298 17.99 -4.34 22.65
N ASP A 299 18.49 -3.35 23.40
CA ASP A 299 19.58 -3.46 24.37
C ASP A 299 19.15 -3.12 25.81
N SER A 300 17.87 -2.80 26.02
CA SER A 300 17.29 -2.60 27.35
C SER A 300 15.78 -2.89 27.35
N SER A 301 15.21 -3.16 28.52
CA SER A 301 13.76 -3.30 28.68
C SER A 301 13.02 -1.95 28.69
N GLU A 302 13.72 -0.84 28.47
CA GLU A 302 13.11 0.47 28.37
C GLU A 302 12.39 0.61 27.03
N THR A 303 11.36 1.45 27.01
CA THR A 303 10.56 1.70 25.82
C THR A 303 10.85 3.10 25.31
N GLY A 304 10.99 3.20 23.99
CA GLY A 304 11.24 4.44 23.29
C GLY A 304 12.69 4.90 23.28
N ARG A 305 13.09 5.43 22.14
CA ARG A 305 14.41 6.01 21.91
C ARG A 305 14.35 6.94 20.72
N MET A 306 15.07 8.05 20.80
CA MET A 306 15.48 8.84 19.64
C MET A 306 16.97 8.64 19.40
N ILE A 307 17.39 8.55 18.13
CA ILE A 307 18.81 8.44 17.74
C ILE A 307 19.14 9.38 16.59
N SER A 308 20.43 9.72 16.48
CA SER A 308 21.06 10.04 15.21
C SER A 308 21.86 8.84 14.74
N LEU A 309 21.59 8.37 13.53
CA LEU A 309 22.22 7.21 12.91
C LEU A 309 23.02 7.68 11.69
N LYS A 310 24.33 7.39 11.68
CA LYS A 310 25.19 7.57 10.50
C LYS A 310 24.71 6.69 9.37
N THR A 311 24.80 7.20 8.16
CA THR A 311 24.39 6.47 6.96
C THR A 311 25.57 6.17 6.02
N GLY A 312 25.31 5.57 4.86
CA GLY A 312 26.34 5.30 3.84
C GLY A 312 27.08 3.96 3.96
N ALA A 313 26.53 2.98 4.69
CA ALA A 313 27.04 1.62 4.67
C ALA A 313 26.80 0.97 3.29
N GLU A 314 27.76 0.19 2.80
CA GLU A 314 27.72 -0.40 1.45
C GLU A 314 27.80 -1.92 1.50
N PRO A 315 26.91 -2.64 0.77
CA PRO A 315 27.11 -4.05 0.48
C PRO A 315 28.48 -4.27 -0.17
N LYS A 316 29.18 -5.33 0.23
CA LYS A 316 30.40 -5.72 -0.49
C LYS A 316 30.03 -6.25 -1.86
N GLU A 317 30.92 -6.05 -2.84
CA GLU A 317 30.75 -6.60 -4.18
C GLU A 317 30.52 -8.12 -4.12
N GLY A 318 29.44 -8.58 -4.75
CA GLY A 318 29.05 -9.99 -4.78
C GLY A 318 28.27 -10.50 -3.55
N GLU A 319 28.11 -9.71 -2.49
CA GLU A 319 27.20 -10.05 -1.39
C GLU A 319 25.76 -9.65 -1.76
N SER A 320 24.79 -10.51 -1.45
CA SER A 320 23.37 -10.27 -1.72
C SER A 320 22.63 -9.85 -0.45
N GLY A 321 21.68 -8.93 -0.62
CA GLY A 321 20.88 -8.37 0.47
C GLY A 321 21.58 -7.22 1.22
N PRO A 322 20.89 -6.64 2.22
CA PRO A 322 21.36 -5.44 2.89
C PRO A 322 22.48 -5.74 3.88
N VAL A 323 23.41 -4.80 4.03
CA VAL A 323 24.32 -4.78 5.18
C VAL A 323 23.52 -4.63 6.46
N VAL A 324 23.77 -5.49 7.44
CA VAL A 324 23.21 -5.33 8.79
C VAL A 324 24.18 -4.48 9.59
N ILE A 325 23.83 -3.21 9.81
CA ILE A 325 24.62 -2.29 10.64
C ILE A 325 24.23 -2.43 12.12
N ASP A 326 25.12 -2.00 13.00
CA ASP A 326 24.97 -2.14 14.45
C ASP A 326 25.06 -0.79 15.18
N GLN A 327 25.00 -0.83 16.51
CA GLN A 327 25.04 0.35 17.40
C GLN A 327 26.23 1.29 17.14
N SER A 328 27.34 0.81 16.57
CA SER A 328 28.49 1.67 16.24
C SER A 328 28.18 2.75 15.21
N TYR A 329 27.04 2.65 14.52
CA TYR A 329 26.52 3.66 13.61
C TYR A 329 25.74 4.78 14.32
N GLU A 330 25.36 4.62 15.59
CA GLU A 330 24.72 5.69 16.34
C GLU A 330 25.74 6.79 16.71
N ASN A 331 25.41 8.04 16.42
CA ASN A 331 26.17 9.20 16.92
C ASN A 331 25.80 9.50 18.37
N TRP A 332 24.51 9.43 18.67
CA TRP A 332 23.94 9.66 20.00
C TRP A 332 22.57 9.00 20.13
N ARG A 333 22.10 8.89 21.37
CA ARG A 333 20.77 8.39 21.74
C ARG A 333 20.17 9.25 22.85
N ALA A 334 18.85 9.47 22.79
CA ALA A 334 18.08 10.18 23.80
C ALA A 334 16.88 9.34 24.26
N PRO A 335 16.52 9.35 25.57
CA PRO A 335 15.44 8.55 26.13
C PRO A 335 14.07 9.19 25.88
N LEU A 336 13.75 9.42 24.60
CA LEU A 336 12.50 10.01 24.14
C LEU A 336 11.64 8.94 23.48
N MET A 337 10.37 8.90 23.85
CA MET A 337 9.41 7.93 23.33
C MET A 337 8.33 8.64 22.51
N MET A 338 8.09 8.12 21.30
CA MET A 338 6.97 8.52 20.46
C MET A 338 6.47 7.35 19.61
N PHE A 339 5.15 7.26 19.43
CA PHE A 339 4.55 6.23 18.59
C PHE A 339 4.64 6.57 17.09
N THR A 340 3.98 7.63 16.62
CA THR A 340 3.86 7.95 15.17
C THR A 340 4.32 9.35 14.76
N SER A 341 4.42 10.28 15.70
CA SER A 341 4.87 11.65 15.40
C SER A 341 6.33 11.64 14.92
N SER A 342 6.58 12.34 13.82
CA SER A 342 7.88 12.38 13.15
C SER A 342 8.67 13.64 13.52
N PRO A 343 10.01 13.57 13.64
CA PRO A 343 10.83 14.72 14.01
C PRO A 343 10.74 15.88 13.01
N CYS A 344 10.78 17.11 13.51
CA CYS A 344 10.98 18.32 12.70
C CYS A 344 12.40 18.84 12.92
N ILE A 345 13.17 19.07 11.86
CA ILE A 345 14.54 19.57 11.95
C ILE A 345 14.61 20.97 11.36
N HIS A 346 15.17 21.92 12.11
CA HIS A 346 15.48 23.26 11.62
C HIS A 346 16.70 23.82 12.36
N ASP A 347 17.68 24.33 11.61
CA ASP A 347 18.89 25.01 12.13
C ASP A 347 19.61 24.26 13.28
N GLY A 348 19.87 22.96 13.08
CA GLY A 348 20.56 22.12 14.07
C GLY A 348 19.75 21.78 15.32
N LYS A 349 18.45 22.11 15.34
CA LYS A 349 17.51 21.76 16.42
C LYS A 349 16.46 20.78 15.89
N ILE A 350 16.12 19.80 16.72
CA ILE A 350 15.03 18.84 16.49
C ILE A 350 13.87 19.24 17.40
N TYR A 351 12.72 19.50 16.82
CA TYR A 351 11.46 19.69 17.53
C TYR A 351 10.65 18.40 17.43
N GLN A 352 10.24 17.87 18.59
CA GLN A 352 9.54 16.60 18.67
C GLN A 352 8.53 16.64 19.81
N THR A 353 7.30 16.18 19.55
CA THR A 353 6.40 15.86 20.66
C THR A 353 6.69 14.48 21.22
N VAL A 354 6.49 14.25 22.52
CA VAL A 354 6.67 12.92 23.13
C VAL A 354 5.35 12.36 23.67
N HIS A 355 5.32 11.05 23.96
CA HIS A 355 4.10 10.32 24.37
C HIS A 355 3.33 10.96 25.52
N THR A 356 4.03 11.67 26.41
CA THR A 356 3.49 12.38 27.56
C THR A 356 2.96 13.78 27.23
N GLY A 357 2.97 14.25 25.99
CA GLY A 357 2.34 15.53 25.60
C GLY A 357 3.22 16.78 25.74
N GLU A 358 4.52 16.61 25.99
CA GLU A 358 5.51 17.69 25.89
C GLU A 358 5.98 17.89 24.44
N LEU A 359 6.27 19.14 24.08
CA LEU A 359 7.14 19.48 22.96
C LEU A 359 8.57 19.62 23.48
N VAL A 360 9.51 18.88 22.91
CA VAL A 360 10.94 18.95 23.24
C VAL A 360 11.74 19.57 22.11
N CYS A 361 12.78 20.31 22.49
CA CYS A 361 13.82 20.75 21.58
C CYS A 361 15.11 20.01 21.91
N VAL A 362 15.71 19.37 20.91
CA VAL A 362 16.93 18.57 21.05
C VAL A 362 18.00 19.13 20.12
N ASP A 363 19.23 19.25 20.60
CA ASP A 363 20.37 19.57 19.75
C ASP A 363 20.65 18.39 18.80
N SER A 364 20.61 18.63 17.49
CA SER A 364 20.69 17.55 16.49
C SER A 364 22.05 16.85 16.46
N LYS A 365 23.11 17.51 16.94
CA LYS A 365 24.49 17.00 16.92
C LYS A 365 24.81 16.12 18.11
N SER A 366 24.26 16.43 19.28
CA SER A 366 24.59 15.77 20.54
C SER A 366 23.46 14.94 21.13
N GLY A 367 22.21 15.14 20.67
CA GLY A 367 21.03 14.52 21.27
C GLY A 367 20.64 15.11 22.61
N LYS A 368 21.27 16.21 23.04
CA LYS A 368 20.95 16.88 24.31
C LYS A 368 19.61 17.59 24.21
N ILE A 369 18.71 17.28 25.15
CA ILE A 369 17.47 18.05 25.34
C ILE A 369 17.84 19.46 25.81
N LEU A 370 17.52 20.47 25.00
CA LEU A 370 17.78 21.88 25.30
C LEU A 370 16.69 22.45 26.22
N TRP A 371 15.43 22.12 25.91
CA TRP A 371 14.26 22.47 26.71
C TRP A 371 13.08 21.55 26.39
N GLN A 372 12.06 21.60 27.24
CA GLN A 372 10.79 20.90 27.07
C GLN A 372 9.63 21.75 27.58
N GLU A 373 8.50 21.74 26.88
CA GLU A 373 7.28 22.49 27.21
C GLU A 373 6.10 21.55 27.32
N LYS A 374 5.37 21.59 28.44
CA LYS A 374 4.18 20.76 28.66
C LYS A 374 2.96 21.40 28.01
N LEU A 375 2.43 20.76 26.96
CA LEU A 375 1.30 21.30 26.18
C LEU A 375 0.03 20.47 26.32
N SER A 376 0.15 19.15 26.50
CA SER A 376 -1.00 18.27 26.78
C SER A 376 -0.63 17.18 27.80
N ALA A 377 -1.65 16.44 28.26
CA ALA A 377 -1.49 15.25 29.09
C ALA A 377 -0.89 14.06 28.31
N ASP A 378 -1.16 13.99 26.99
CA ASP A 378 -0.64 12.97 26.09
C ASP A 378 -0.50 13.49 24.64
N GLN A 379 0.33 12.79 23.86
CA GLN A 379 0.44 12.99 22.42
C GLN A 379 1.11 11.77 21.81
N ILE A 380 0.52 11.12 20.82
CA ILE A 380 1.14 9.93 20.19
C ILE A 380 1.18 9.99 18.65
N HIS A 381 0.56 11.00 18.04
CA HIS A 381 0.24 11.03 16.61
C HIS A 381 0.80 12.25 15.88
N ALA A 382 0.32 13.46 16.22
CA ALA A 382 0.57 14.63 15.39
C ALA A 382 2.05 15.02 15.37
N SER A 383 2.56 15.29 14.17
CA SER A 383 3.95 15.70 13.98
C SER A 383 4.07 17.23 14.01
N PRO A 384 5.04 17.81 14.73
CA PRO A 384 5.26 19.25 14.70
C PRO A 384 5.78 19.70 13.33
N ILE A 385 5.50 20.95 13.00
CA ILE A 385 6.02 21.64 11.82
C ILE A 385 6.65 22.96 12.21
N TYR A 386 7.81 23.28 11.63
CA TYR A 386 8.45 24.57 11.74
C TYR A 386 8.14 25.41 10.48
N ALA A 387 7.65 26.64 10.65
CA ALA A 387 7.47 27.59 9.56
C ALA A 387 7.53 29.03 10.08
N ASP A 388 8.15 29.94 9.34
CA ASP A 388 8.18 31.37 9.67
C ASP A 388 8.57 31.69 11.14
N GLY A 389 9.60 31.03 11.67
CA GLY A 389 10.03 31.26 13.06
C GLY A 389 9.11 30.67 14.13
N LYS A 390 8.16 29.82 13.74
CA LYS A 390 7.11 29.27 14.60
C LYS A 390 6.99 27.76 14.48
N ILE A 391 6.50 27.12 15.52
CA ILE A 391 6.17 25.69 15.58
C ILE A 391 4.65 25.55 15.65
N TYR A 392 4.11 24.71 14.79
CA TYR A 392 2.68 24.38 14.70
C TYR A 392 2.49 22.93 15.12
N VAL A 393 1.59 22.70 16.08
CA VAL A 393 1.38 21.35 16.62
C VAL A 393 -0.04 21.17 17.15
N GLY A 394 -0.69 20.09 16.74
CA GLY A 394 -2.00 19.68 17.23
C GLY A 394 -1.92 18.58 18.27
N PHE A 395 -2.97 18.41 19.08
CA PHE A 395 -3.10 17.41 20.13
C PHE A 395 -4.41 16.62 20.07
N PRO A 396 -4.46 15.40 20.66
CA PRO A 396 -5.62 14.51 20.56
C PRO A 396 -6.93 15.09 21.13
N GLN A 397 -6.85 16.08 22.01
CA GLN A 397 -8.03 16.73 22.58
C GLN A 397 -8.59 17.85 21.69
N GLY A 398 -8.01 18.08 20.50
CA GLY A 398 -8.38 19.17 19.59
C GLY A 398 -7.64 20.48 19.87
N ASP A 399 -6.68 20.48 20.80
CA ASP A 399 -5.84 21.65 21.08
C ASP A 399 -4.80 21.81 19.96
N PHE A 400 -4.65 23.02 19.44
CA PHE A 400 -3.68 23.38 18.42
C PHE A 400 -2.89 24.61 18.87
N TYR A 401 -1.56 24.52 18.80
CA TYR A 401 -0.65 25.55 19.28
C TYR A 401 0.20 26.15 18.16
N ILE A 402 0.42 27.46 18.26
CA ILE A 402 1.49 28.17 17.56
C ILE A 402 2.46 28.67 18.60
N LEU A 403 3.72 28.26 18.48
CA LEU A 403 4.77 28.50 19.46
C LEU A 403 5.95 29.18 18.78
N ARG A 404 6.54 30.19 19.42
CA ARG A 404 7.83 30.75 19.00
C ARG A 404 8.95 30.09 19.80
N PRO A 405 9.79 29.24 19.20
CA PRO A 405 10.90 28.61 19.92
C PRO A 405 11.96 29.65 20.30
N GLY A 406 12.45 29.57 21.53
CA GLY A 406 13.61 30.30 22.03
C GLY A 406 14.75 29.36 22.43
N GLU A 407 15.77 29.91 23.07
CA GLU A 407 16.96 29.15 23.50
C GLU A 407 16.69 28.23 24.71
N THR A 408 15.75 28.59 25.59
CA THR A 408 15.49 27.88 26.85
C THR A 408 14.04 27.43 27.03
N GLY A 409 13.19 27.61 26.02
CA GLY A 409 11.76 27.29 26.06
C GLY A 409 11.05 27.80 24.82
N ALA A 410 9.73 27.79 24.82
CA ALA A 410 8.92 28.34 23.72
C ALA A 410 7.82 29.28 24.24
N GLU A 411 7.62 30.41 23.55
CA GLU A 411 6.52 31.33 23.80
C GLU A 411 5.26 30.85 23.08
N THR A 412 4.14 30.68 23.81
CA THR A 412 2.84 30.39 23.17
C THR A 412 2.28 31.67 22.56
N LEU A 413 2.24 31.72 21.23
CA LEU A 413 1.63 32.83 20.48
C LEU A 413 0.11 32.62 20.34
N CYS A 414 -0.31 31.37 20.12
CA CYS A 414 -1.70 31.01 19.93
C CYS A 414 -1.99 29.63 20.53
N HIS A 415 -3.17 29.51 21.13
CA HIS A 415 -3.80 28.24 21.49
C HIS A 415 -5.24 28.28 20.98
N LEU A 416 -5.57 27.35 20.09
CA LEU A 416 -6.88 27.21 19.48
C LEU A 416 -7.49 25.86 19.86
N LYS A 417 -8.78 25.84 20.13
CA LYS A 417 -9.56 24.61 20.34
C LYS A 417 -10.37 24.29 19.08
N LEU A 418 -10.03 23.18 18.43
CA LEU A 418 -10.75 22.65 17.26
C LEU A 418 -11.68 21.51 17.69
N GLU A 419 -12.75 21.29 16.93
CA GLU A 419 -13.58 20.10 17.06
C GLU A 419 -12.86 18.89 16.44
N GLY A 420 -12.84 17.78 17.17
CA GLY A 420 -12.13 16.56 16.82
C GLY A 420 -10.66 16.53 17.23
N ALA A 421 -10.07 15.34 17.23
CA ALA A 421 -8.68 15.13 17.58
C ALA A 421 -7.75 15.55 16.44
N CYS A 422 -6.71 16.36 16.73
CA CYS A 422 -5.67 16.70 15.77
C CYS A 422 -4.61 15.59 15.77
N LEU A 423 -4.68 14.69 14.78
CA LEU A 423 -3.80 13.51 14.72
C LEU A 423 -2.76 13.57 13.60
N GLY A 424 -3.06 14.29 12.51
CA GLY A 424 -2.14 14.52 11.39
C GLY A 424 -1.18 15.68 11.64
N ALA A 425 -0.19 15.83 10.76
CA ALA A 425 0.60 17.05 10.68
C ALA A 425 -0.25 18.14 9.97
N PRO A 426 -0.14 19.43 10.34
CA PRO A 426 -0.72 20.50 9.54
C PRO A 426 -0.02 20.60 8.17
N SER A 427 -0.62 21.28 7.20
CA SER A 427 0.07 21.63 5.94
C SER A 427 0.14 23.14 5.80
N ILE A 428 1.28 23.67 5.34
CA ILE A 428 1.51 25.11 5.31
C ILE A 428 2.06 25.54 3.95
N TRP A 429 1.21 26.12 3.12
CA TRP A 429 1.56 26.54 1.77
C TRP A 429 0.83 27.82 1.36
N ASN A 430 1.54 28.70 0.67
CA ASN A 430 1.07 29.95 0.10
C ASN A 430 0.27 30.80 1.10
N GLY A 431 0.83 31.05 2.28
CA GLY A 431 0.19 31.84 3.33
C GLY A 431 -1.05 31.21 3.98
N ARG A 432 -1.31 29.91 3.74
CA ARG A 432 -2.45 29.17 4.32
C ARG A 432 -1.98 27.99 5.17
N ILE A 433 -2.74 27.71 6.21
CA ILE A 433 -2.50 26.64 7.19
C ILE A 433 -3.71 25.72 7.18
N TYR A 434 -3.48 24.44 6.90
CA TYR A 434 -4.51 23.41 6.85
C TYR A 434 -4.35 22.47 8.03
N VAL A 435 -5.45 22.20 8.74
CA VAL A 435 -5.43 21.34 9.93
C VAL A 435 -6.53 20.30 9.82
N PHE A 436 -6.13 19.03 9.78
CA PHE A 436 -7.05 17.90 9.78
C PHE A 436 -7.38 17.47 11.22
N THR A 437 -8.65 17.29 11.53
CA THR A 437 -9.12 16.64 12.75
C THR A 437 -9.99 15.42 12.43
N THR A 438 -10.28 14.62 13.46
CA THR A 438 -11.20 13.48 13.29
C THR A 438 -12.62 13.87 12.92
N ASP A 439 -12.96 15.15 12.93
CA ASP A 439 -14.29 15.67 12.59
C ASP A 439 -14.27 16.57 11.35
N HIS A 440 -13.24 17.40 11.14
CA HIS A 440 -13.22 18.39 10.06
C HIS A 440 -11.83 18.60 9.43
N LEU A 441 -11.81 19.25 8.27
CA LEU A 441 -10.61 19.91 7.72
C LEU A 441 -10.78 21.43 7.81
N TYR A 442 -9.84 22.11 8.46
CA TYR A 442 -9.85 23.56 8.63
C TYR A 442 -8.81 24.23 7.73
N CYS A 443 -9.11 25.44 7.25
CA CYS A 443 -8.16 26.32 6.58
C CYS A 443 -8.11 27.70 7.23
N PHE A 444 -6.89 28.12 7.57
CA PHE A 444 -6.60 29.44 8.09
C PHE A 444 -5.58 30.19 7.24
N GLY A 445 -5.47 31.50 7.41
CA GLY A 445 -4.47 32.34 6.75
C GLY A 445 -5.10 33.40 5.84
N SER A 446 -4.51 33.60 4.66
CA SER A 446 -4.89 34.66 3.72
C SER A 446 -5.63 34.12 2.50
N ALA A 447 -6.81 34.66 2.18
CA ALA A 447 -7.51 34.39 0.92
C ALA A 447 -6.68 34.79 -0.31
N LYS A 448 -5.87 35.85 -0.18
CA LYS A 448 -4.99 36.35 -1.25
C LYS A 448 -3.77 35.45 -1.51
N GLY A 449 -3.55 34.45 -0.65
CA GLY A 449 -2.29 33.71 -0.60
C GLY A 449 -1.16 34.53 0.02
N GLY A 450 0.05 33.99 -0.10
CA GLY A 450 1.33 34.60 0.23
C GLY A 450 2.25 34.67 -0.98
N ASN A 451 3.56 34.54 -0.75
CA ASN A 451 4.55 34.32 -1.81
C ASN A 451 5.18 32.96 -1.53
N PRO A 452 4.75 31.88 -2.19
CA PRO A 452 5.23 30.56 -1.87
C PRO A 452 6.74 30.49 -2.16
N PRO A 453 7.53 29.96 -1.23
CA PRO A 453 8.95 29.79 -1.43
C PRO A 453 9.19 28.72 -2.50
N GLN A 454 10.21 28.95 -3.33
CA GLN A 454 10.70 27.90 -4.21
C GLN A 454 11.54 26.91 -3.38
N PRO A 455 11.19 25.61 -3.35
CA PRO A 455 12.03 24.63 -2.71
C PRO A 455 13.41 24.60 -3.39
N PRO A 456 14.47 24.21 -2.67
CA PRO A 456 15.78 24.02 -3.27
C PRO A 456 15.67 23.00 -4.41
N SER A 457 16.32 23.29 -5.53
CA SER A 457 16.41 22.35 -6.64
C SER A 457 16.99 21.03 -6.16
N GLU A 458 16.35 19.91 -6.50
CA GLU A 458 16.95 18.61 -6.24
C GLU A 458 18.31 18.49 -6.93
N LYS A 459 19.20 17.72 -6.31
CA LYS A 459 20.49 17.40 -6.89
C LYS A 459 20.26 16.60 -8.18
N SER A 460 20.84 17.06 -9.28
CA SER A 460 20.79 16.33 -10.55
C SER A 460 21.37 14.92 -10.39
N ALA A 461 20.78 13.96 -11.09
CA ALA A 461 21.36 12.64 -11.19
C ALA A 461 22.78 12.73 -11.79
N PRO A 462 23.73 11.90 -11.33
CA PRO A 462 25.01 11.78 -12.01
C PRO A 462 24.81 11.16 -13.40
N GLU A 463 25.76 11.41 -14.30
CA GLU A 463 25.85 10.67 -15.55
C GLU A 463 25.97 9.16 -15.25
N PRO A 464 25.25 8.30 -15.99
CA PRO A 464 25.24 6.88 -15.74
C PRO A 464 26.62 6.25 -16.03
N GLY A 465 26.97 5.23 -15.25
CA GLY A 465 28.13 4.38 -15.49
C GLY A 465 27.87 3.33 -16.58
N PRO A 466 28.79 2.37 -16.75
CA PRO A 466 28.56 1.22 -17.64
C PRO A 466 27.35 0.39 -17.20
N ALA A 467 26.58 -0.10 -18.17
CA ALA A 467 25.47 -1.02 -17.94
C ALA A 467 25.93 -2.27 -17.15
N ALA A 468 25.13 -2.66 -16.16
CA ALA A 468 25.41 -3.73 -15.22
C ALA A 468 24.26 -4.74 -15.11
N GLN A 469 23.01 -4.34 -15.38
CA GLN A 469 21.84 -5.20 -15.31
C GLN A 469 20.73 -4.75 -16.25
N LEU A 470 19.73 -5.61 -16.46
CA LEU A 470 18.48 -5.24 -17.12
C LEU A 470 17.39 -4.99 -16.08
N GLN A 471 16.65 -3.90 -16.24
CA GLN A 471 15.35 -3.69 -15.60
C GLN A 471 14.26 -3.97 -16.64
N ILE A 472 13.23 -4.70 -16.23
CA ILE A 472 12.16 -5.14 -17.12
C ILE A 472 10.85 -4.71 -16.48
N VAL A 473 10.01 -4.03 -17.26
CA VAL A 473 8.71 -3.52 -16.81
C VAL A 473 7.63 -4.07 -17.74
N PRO A 474 6.56 -4.70 -17.22
CA PRO A 474 6.34 -5.06 -15.82
C PRO A 474 7.26 -6.18 -15.31
N SER A 475 7.68 -6.08 -14.05
CA SER A 475 8.49 -7.09 -13.34
C SER A 475 7.68 -8.28 -12.80
N GLU A 476 6.36 -8.08 -12.62
CA GLU A 476 5.40 -9.16 -12.36
C GLU A 476 4.15 -8.99 -13.25
N VAL A 477 3.73 -10.08 -13.91
CA VAL A 477 2.50 -10.11 -14.72
C VAL A 477 1.43 -11.02 -14.11
N LEU A 478 0.17 -10.62 -14.26
CA LEU A 478 -1.01 -11.43 -13.98
C LEU A 478 -1.81 -11.53 -15.28
N MET A 479 -1.86 -12.71 -15.88
CA MET A 479 -2.43 -12.93 -17.20
C MET A 479 -3.67 -13.83 -17.14
N ARG A 480 -4.53 -13.66 -18.13
CA ARG A 480 -5.61 -14.57 -18.51
C ARG A 480 -5.21 -15.42 -19.72
N PRO A 481 -5.83 -16.60 -19.93
CA PRO A 481 -5.74 -17.32 -21.19
C PRO A 481 -6.07 -16.40 -22.38
N GLY A 482 -5.27 -16.49 -23.44
CA GLY A 482 -5.39 -15.66 -24.64
C GLY A 482 -4.72 -14.29 -24.57
N GLU A 483 -4.21 -13.86 -23.41
CA GLU A 483 -3.54 -12.57 -23.28
C GLU A 483 -2.08 -12.59 -23.78
N THR A 484 -1.66 -11.42 -24.28
CA THR A 484 -0.29 -11.11 -24.67
C THR A 484 0.16 -9.88 -23.90
N VAL A 485 1.35 -9.91 -23.33
CA VAL A 485 1.95 -8.79 -22.59
C VAL A 485 3.31 -8.44 -23.20
N SER A 486 3.51 -7.16 -23.49
CA SER A 486 4.77 -6.58 -23.94
C SER A 486 5.58 -6.06 -22.76
N PHE A 487 6.88 -5.84 -22.94
CA PHE A 487 7.78 -5.38 -21.89
C PHE A 487 8.69 -4.27 -22.39
N ASP A 488 8.87 -3.26 -21.55
CA ASP A 488 9.98 -2.31 -21.68
C ASP A 488 11.22 -2.92 -21.01
N ILE A 489 12.37 -2.80 -21.67
CA ILE A 489 13.64 -3.36 -21.21
C ILE A 489 14.69 -2.26 -21.23
N ASP A 490 15.16 -1.89 -20.04
CA ASP A 490 16.19 -0.88 -19.86
C ASP A 490 17.47 -1.51 -19.36
N SER A 491 18.61 -1.00 -19.82
CA SER A 491 19.89 -1.29 -19.21
C SER A 491 20.19 -0.26 -18.11
N LEU A 492 20.53 -0.74 -16.92
CA LEU A 492 20.88 0.09 -15.77
C LEU A 492 22.35 -0.09 -15.38
N ASP A 493 22.98 0.97 -14.89
CA ASP A 493 24.31 0.90 -14.29
C ASP A 493 24.28 0.23 -12.90
N SER A 494 25.45 0.06 -12.29
CA SER A 494 25.58 -0.57 -10.95
C SER A 494 24.96 0.24 -9.79
N LYS A 495 24.52 1.47 -10.07
CA LYS A 495 23.83 2.36 -9.13
C LYS A 495 22.34 2.47 -9.44
N GLY A 496 21.87 1.85 -10.53
CA GLY A 496 20.47 1.85 -10.95
C GLY A 496 20.09 3.00 -11.86
N PHE A 497 21.04 3.80 -12.37
CA PHE A 497 20.72 4.83 -13.35
C PHE A 497 20.54 4.22 -14.73
N PHE A 498 19.55 4.72 -15.45
CA PHE A 498 19.29 4.37 -16.84
C PHE A 498 20.51 4.66 -17.72
N VAL A 499 20.90 3.68 -18.54
CA VAL A 499 22.02 3.78 -19.49
C VAL A 499 21.50 3.89 -20.92
N ASP A 500 20.67 2.93 -21.33
CA ASP A 500 20.11 2.84 -22.68
C ASP A 500 18.90 1.91 -22.71
N ASP A 501 18.00 2.14 -23.66
CA ASP A 501 16.90 1.23 -23.99
C ASP A 501 17.46 -0.04 -24.64
N VAL A 502 16.79 -1.18 -24.46
CA VAL A 502 17.21 -2.47 -25.03
C VAL A 502 16.14 -3.00 -25.99
N ASP A 503 16.40 -2.83 -27.30
CA ASP A 503 15.47 -3.20 -28.38
C ASP A 503 15.01 -4.68 -28.36
N SER A 504 15.88 -5.59 -27.90
CA SER A 504 15.55 -7.03 -27.84
C SER A 504 16.38 -7.77 -26.82
N ALA A 505 15.81 -8.85 -26.27
CA ALA A 505 16.48 -9.73 -25.34
C ALA A 505 16.20 -11.21 -25.66
N GLU A 506 17.15 -12.07 -25.32
CA GLU A 506 16.97 -13.52 -25.35
C GLU A 506 16.19 -13.96 -24.11
N TRP A 507 14.99 -14.50 -24.33
CA TRP A 507 14.10 -14.94 -23.27
C TRP A 507 14.21 -16.44 -23.00
N SER A 508 14.17 -16.81 -21.72
CA SER A 508 14.15 -18.21 -21.31
C SER A 508 13.36 -18.40 -20.01
N LYS A 509 12.67 -19.54 -19.90
CA LYS A 509 12.06 -19.95 -18.63
C LYS A 509 13.15 -20.09 -17.57
N PHE A 510 12.93 -19.45 -16.43
CA PHE A 510 13.88 -19.40 -15.34
C PHE A 510 13.30 -20.04 -14.08
N ILE A 511 14.07 -20.91 -13.45
CA ILE A 511 13.75 -21.46 -12.13
C ILE A 511 14.75 -20.84 -11.16
N PRO A 512 14.33 -19.94 -10.27
CA PRO A 512 15.23 -19.34 -9.29
C PRO A 512 15.98 -20.41 -8.50
N PRO A 513 17.30 -20.28 -8.27
CA PRO A 513 18.07 -21.27 -7.51
C PRO A 513 17.52 -21.52 -6.10
N THR A 514 16.84 -20.52 -5.52
CA THR A 514 16.20 -20.57 -4.19
C THR A 514 14.80 -21.17 -4.20
N ALA A 515 14.24 -21.51 -5.37
CA ALA A 515 12.88 -22.01 -5.50
C ALA A 515 12.74 -23.41 -4.87
N LYS A 516 11.92 -23.50 -3.81
CA LYS A 516 11.58 -24.78 -3.16
C LYS A 516 10.67 -25.66 -4.02
N VAL A 517 9.84 -25.05 -4.86
CA VAL A 517 8.99 -25.73 -5.82
C VAL A 517 9.35 -25.25 -7.21
N LYS A 518 9.68 -26.18 -8.09
CA LYS A 518 10.13 -25.91 -9.45
C LYS A 518 8.90 -25.90 -10.36
N VAL A 519 8.38 -24.70 -10.61
CA VAL A 519 7.23 -24.48 -11.50
C VAL A 519 7.65 -23.77 -12.78
N LYS A 520 6.82 -23.90 -13.80
CA LYS A 520 6.91 -23.15 -15.05
C LYS A 520 5.53 -22.59 -15.36
N MET A 521 5.49 -21.38 -15.87
CA MET A 521 4.24 -20.78 -16.33
C MET A 521 3.88 -21.34 -17.70
N ASP A 522 2.59 -21.48 -17.94
CA ASP A 522 1.95 -21.89 -19.19
C ASP A 522 1.78 -20.68 -20.12
N ALA A 523 2.91 -20.07 -20.45
CA ALA A 523 3.03 -18.97 -21.39
C ALA A 523 4.43 -19.03 -22.02
N GLU A 524 4.58 -18.50 -23.22
CA GLU A 524 5.84 -18.49 -23.96
C GLU A 524 6.10 -17.11 -24.57
N PHE A 525 7.37 -16.75 -24.68
CA PHE A 525 7.77 -15.55 -25.42
C PHE A 525 7.68 -15.83 -26.92
N ASN A 526 7.06 -14.91 -27.67
CA ASN A 526 7.03 -14.94 -29.13
C ASN A 526 8.28 -14.28 -29.74
N ASP A 527 8.40 -14.32 -31.07
CA ASP A 527 9.54 -13.73 -31.79
C ASP A 527 9.64 -12.20 -31.66
N SER A 528 8.58 -11.53 -31.19
CA SER A 528 8.53 -10.08 -30.94
C SER A 528 8.91 -9.73 -29.49
N GLY A 529 9.26 -10.71 -28.66
CA GLY A 529 9.61 -10.47 -27.26
C GLY A 529 8.42 -10.25 -26.34
N GLU A 530 7.21 -10.61 -26.78
CA GLU A 530 5.99 -10.53 -25.97
C GLU A 530 5.70 -11.88 -25.34
N LEU A 531 5.19 -11.88 -24.10
CA LEU A 531 4.79 -13.09 -23.40
C LEU A 531 3.33 -13.41 -23.72
N VAL A 532 3.08 -14.60 -24.25
CA VAL A 532 1.76 -15.04 -24.73
C VAL A 532 1.26 -16.22 -23.89
N ALA A 533 0.10 -16.06 -23.26
CA ALA A 533 -0.69 -17.16 -22.71
C ALA A 533 -1.64 -17.67 -23.80
N GLY A 534 -1.57 -18.95 -24.14
CA GLY A 534 -2.51 -19.53 -25.11
C GLY A 534 -3.97 -19.47 -24.64
N GLU A 535 -4.92 -19.59 -25.57
CA GLU A 535 -6.36 -19.62 -25.28
C GLU A 535 -6.75 -20.75 -24.29
N ASP A 536 -6.02 -21.88 -24.35
CA ASP A 536 -6.22 -23.04 -23.47
C ASP A 536 -5.23 -23.04 -22.28
N ALA A 537 -4.54 -21.92 -22.02
CA ALA A 537 -3.54 -21.84 -20.97
C ALA A 537 -4.14 -22.19 -19.60
N THR A 538 -3.42 -23.00 -18.85
CA THR A 538 -3.85 -23.48 -17.54
C THR A 538 -3.29 -22.64 -16.42
N ILE A 539 -3.96 -22.71 -15.25
CA ILE A 539 -3.51 -22.04 -14.04
C ILE A 539 -2.06 -22.41 -13.73
N SER A 540 -1.18 -21.41 -13.74
CA SER A 540 0.26 -21.65 -13.65
C SER A 540 1.01 -20.41 -13.19
N ALA A 541 2.25 -20.61 -12.74
CA ALA A 541 3.13 -19.53 -12.31
C ALA A 541 4.59 -19.86 -12.64
N GLY A 542 5.41 -18.84 -12.82
CA GLY A 542 6.81 -19.04 -13.17
C GLY A 542 7.61 -17.75 -13.21
N ALA A 543 8.87 -17.89 -13.61
CA ALA A 543 9.77 -16.77 -13.84
C ALA A 543 10.47 -16.93 -15.20
N TYR A 544 10.93 -15.82 -15.73
CA TYR A 544 11.68 -15.75 -16.98
C TYR A 544 12.92 -14.91 -16.77
N MET A 545 13.95 -15.20 -17.56
CA MET A 545 15.17 -14.42 -17.62
C MET A 545 15.35 -13.87 -19.03
N ALA A 546 15.54 -12.56 -19.10
CA ALA A 546 15.99 -11.86 -20.28
C ALA A 546 17.52 -11.74 -20.25
N LYS A 547 18.17 -11.86 -21.41
CA LYS A 547 19.59 -11.57 -21.59
C LYS A 547 19.82 -10.67 -22.79
N SER A 548 20.71 -9.71 -22.64
CA SER A 548 21.24 -8.91 -23.74
C SER A 548 22.75 -8.77 -23.54
N GLY A 549 23.52 -9.49 -24.36
CA GLY A 549 24.95 -9.70 -24.10
C GLY A 549 25.19 -10.36 -22.74
N ASP A 550 25.97 -9.71 -21.88
CA ASP A 550 26.25 -10.16 -20.51
C ASP A 550 25.21 -9.70 -19.48
N LEU A 551 24.33 -8.75 -19.86
CA LEU A 551 23.31 -8.19 -18.99
C LEU A 551 22.16 -9.17 -18.80
N LYS A 552 21.58 -9.16 -17.60
CA LYS A 552 20.48 -10.06 -17.22
C LYS A 552 19.45 -9.31 -16.40
N GLY A 553 18.20 -9.70 -16.59
CA GLY A 553 17.06 -9.28 -15.77
C GLY A 553 16.07 -10.44 -15.66
N THR A 554 15.19 -10.39 -14.67
CA THR A 554 14.17 -11.43 -14.48
C THR A 554 12.80 -10.83 -14.23
N ILE A 555 11.78 -11.48 -14.77
CA ILE A 555 10.39 -11.24 -14.42
C ILE A 555 9.79 -12.49 -13.78
N ARG A 556 8.63 -12.32 -13.17
CA ARG A 556 7.77 -13.42 -12.71
C ARG A 556 6.35 -13.21 -13.19
N GLY A 557 5.54 -14.25 -13.18
CA GLY A 557 4.16 -14.13 -13.61
C GLY A 557 3.27 -15.25 -13.15
N ARG A 558 1.96 -15.02 -13.30
CA ARG A 558 0.90 -15.99 -13.08
C ARG A 558 -0.09 -15.95 -14.24
N VAL A 559 -0.62 -17.11 -14.61
CA VAL A 559 -1.85 -17.25 -15.40
C VAL A 559 -2.95 -17.70 -14.45
N LEU A 560 -4.05 -16.96 -14.40
CA LEU A 560 -5.27 -17.34 -13.67
C LEU A 560 -6.36 -17.79 -14.67
N PRO A 561 -7.21 -18.75 -14.29
CA PRO A 561 -8.24 -19.26 -15.18
C PRO A 561 -9.33 -18.23 -15.46
N GLU A 562 -9.91 -18.27 -16.66
CA GLU A 562 -11.19 -17.61 -16.97
C GLU A 562 -12.37 -18.27 -16.27
N LEU A 563 -13.47 -17.52 -16.14
CA LEU A 563 -14.74 -18.13 -15.73
C LEU A 563 -15.28 -19.05 -16.85
N PRO A 564 -15.75 -20.28 -16.54
CA PRO A 564 -15.96 -20.83 -15.20
C PRO A 564 -14.72 -21.51 -14.59
N ILE A 565 -14.55 -21.35 -13.27
CA ILE A 565 -13.51 -22.03 -12.48
C ILE A 565 -14.12 -23.26 -11.82
N LYS A 566 -13.41 -24.40 -11.86
CA LYS A 566 -13.77 -25.63 -11.14
C LYS A 566 -12.54 -26.25 -10.49
N GLU A 567 -12.61 -26.55 -9.20
CA GLU A 567 -11.54 -27.22 -8.46
C GLU A 567 -12.11 -28.18 -7.41
N ASP A 568 -11.80 -29.46 -7.56
CA ASP A 568 -12.18 -30.56 -6.66
C ASP A 568 -10.97 -31.19 -5.95
N PHE A 569 -9.77 -30.66 -6.19
CA PHE A 569 -8.49 -31.08 -5.63
C PHE A 569 -8.06 -32.52 -5.96
N GLU A 570 -8.82 -33.27 -6.75
CA GLU A 570 -8.54 -34.69 -7.03
C GLU A 570 -7.31 -34.88 -7.93
N SER A 571 -6.96 -33.87 -8.71
CA SER A 571 -5.79 -33.88 -9.60
C SER A 571 -4.44 -33.82 -8.87
N PHE A 572 -4.41 -33.45 -7.59
CA PHE A 572 -3.17 -33.21 -6.84
C PHE A 572 -2.55 -34.50 -6.27
N GLU A 573 -1.24 -34.65 -6.40
CA GLU A 573 -0.50 -35.74 -5.76
C GLU A 573 -0.13 -35.37 -4.32
N ILE A 574 -0.48 -36.23 -3.35
CA ILE A 574 -0.19 -36.03 -1.92
C ILE A 574 1.14 -36.68 -1.56
N ASP A 575 2.22 -35.92 -1.69
CA ASP A 575 3.59 -36.42 -1.59
C ASP A 575 4.46 -35.68 -0.56
N VAL A 576 4.05 -34.50 -0.10
CA VAL A 576 4.84 -33.65 0.81
C VAL A 576 4.67 -34.12 2.25
N PRO A 577 5.74 -34.52 2.95
CA PRO A 577 5.65 -34.86 4.37
C PRO A 577 5.28 -33.63 5.21
N ASP A 578 4.31 -33.80 6.12
CA ASP A 578 3.97 -32.78 7.09
C ASP A 578 5.07 -32.66 8.16
N PRO A 579 5.65 -31.46 8.39
CA PRO A 579 6.68 -31.26 9.41
C PRO A 579 6.20 -31.56 10.84
N ASN A 580 4.89 -31.52 11.09
CA ASN A 580 4.26 -31.82 12.39
C ASN A 580 3.83 -33.28 12.52
N GLY A 581 4.06 -34.12 11.50
CA GLY A 581 3.79 -35.56 11.54
C GLY A 581 2.33 -35.94 11.29
N GLU A 582 1.49 -35.05 10.77
CA GLU A 582 0.08 -35.34 10.43
C GLU A 582 -0.10 -36.03 9.05
N GLY A 583 0.88 -36.82 8.63
CA GLY A 583 0.87 -37.54 7.35
C GLY A 583 1.51 -36.75 6.21
N LYS A 584 0.92 -36.86 5.01
CA LYS A 584 1.37 -36.14 3.81
C LYS A 584 0.30 -35.17 3.34
N PHE A 585 0.71 -34.18 2.57
CA PHE A 585 -0.18 -33.21 1.93
C PHE A 585 0.34 -32.82 0.53
N ALA A 586 -0.46 -32.06 -0.21
CA ALA A 586 -0.01 -31.33 -1.40
C ALA A 586 -0.18 -29.82 -1.18
N PHE A 587 0.66 -29.01 -1.82
CA PHE A 587 0.48 -27.56 -1.77
C PHE A 587 -0.70 -27.13 -2.66
N PRO A 588 -1.50 -26.14 -2.24
CA PRO A 588 -2.49 -25.51 -3.12
C PRO A 588 -1.84 -24.90 -4.38
N PRO A 589 -2.62 -24.61 -5.44
CA PRO A 589 -2.13 -23.91 -6.63
C PRO A 589 -1.25 -22.72 -6.28
N LEU A 590 -0.03 -22.70 -6.82
CA LEU A 590 0.94 -21.63 -6.55
C LEU A 590 0.42 -20.22 -6.95
N PRO A 591 -0.37 -20.04 -8.03
CA PRO A 591 -0.90 -18.73 -8.40
C PRO A 591 -1.90 -18.12 -7.41
N TRP A 592 -2.49 -18.92 -6.51
CA TRP A 592 -3.48 -18.45 -5.55
C TRP A 592 -2.84 -17.60 -4.45
N ILE A 593 -3.21 -16.33 -4.43
CA ILE A 593 -2.72 -15.38 -3.41
C ILE A 593 -3.22 -15.78 -2.05
N GLY A 594 -2.32 -15.80 -1.07
CA GLY A 594 -2.67 -16.11 0.32
C GLY A 594 -3.03 -17.57 0.58
N ALA A 595 -2.88 -18.49 -0.39
CA ALA A 595 -3.14 -19.92 -0.16
C ALA A 595 -2.01 -20.62 0.61
N ARG A 596 -0.78 -20.43 0.13
CA ARG A 596 0.42 -21.05 0.69
C ARG A 596 0.59 -20.66 2.18
N PHE A 597 1.05 -21.60 3.01
CA PHE A 597 1.14 -21.49 4.47
C PHE A 597 -0.21 -21.46 5.23
N LYS A 598 -1.32 -21.23 4.54
CA LYS A 598 -2.65 -21.16 5.16
C LYS A 598 -3.48 -22.41 4.90
N TRP A 599 -3.25 -23.12 3.79
CA TRP A 599 -3.96 -24.33 3.40
C TRP A 599 -3.03 -25.43 2.91
N ASP A 600 -3.47 -26.67 3.09
CA ASP A 600 -2.90 -27.91 2.56
C ASP A 600 -3.98 -28.69 1.83
N ILE A 601 -3.64 -29.42 0.78
CA ILE A 601 -4.54 -30.41 0.17
C ILE A 601 -4.28 -31.77 0.84
N ARG A 602 -5.32 -32.42 1.36
CA ARG A 602 -5.21 -33.68 2.14
C ARG A 602 -6.27 -34.69 1.77
N GLU A 603 -5.96 -35.97 1.95
CA GLU A 603 -6.95 -37.04 1.84
C GLU A 603 -7.93 -37.00 3.02
N MET A 604 -9.21 -37.16 2.74
CA MET A 604 -10.27 -37.28 3.72
C MET A 604 -11.45 -38.06 3.14
N ASP A 605 -11.82 -39.16 3.80
CA ASP A 605 -12.97 -40.01 3.45
C ASP A 605 -12.99 -40.44 1.96
N GLY A 606 -11.81 -40.66 1.37
CA GLY A 606 -11.65 -41.10 -0.03
C GLY A 606 -11.60 -39.99 -1.07
N ASN A 607 -11.71 -38.73 -0.66
CA ASN A 607 -11.53 -37.55 -1.52
C ASN A 607 -10.28 -36.75 -1.10
N LYS A 608 -9.84 -35.82 -1.94
CA LYS A 608 -8.83 -34.81 -1.61
C LYS A 608 -9.53 -33.48 -1.36
N VAL A 609 -9.15 -32.81 -0.29
CA VAL A 609 -9.82 -31.57 0.14
C VAL A 609 -8.81 -30.53 0.55
N LEU A 610 -9.19 -29.26 0.39
CA LEU A 610 -8.41 -28.14 0.90
C LEU A 610 -8.65 -27.99 2.41
N SER A 611 -7.61 -28.17 3.21
CA SER A 611 -7.63 -28.17 4.67
C SER A 611 -6.86 -26.99 5.25
N LYS A 612 -7.49 -26.21 6.12
CA LYS A 612 -6.86 -25.07 6.79
C LYS A 612 -5.77 -25.55 7.77
N THR A 613 -4.57 -25.00 7.64
CA THR A 613 -3.46 -25.27 8.58
C THR A 613 -3.68 -24.60 9.93
N LEU A 614 -3.10 -25.15 11.00
CA LEU A 614 -3.19 -24.61 12.37
C LEU A 614 -1.84 -24.04 12.87
N ASP A 615 -0.78 -24.17 12.08
CA ASP A 615 0.61 -24.07 12.53
C ASP A 615 1.06 -22.63 12.81
N ASN A 616 0.37 -21.64 12.24
CA ASN A 616 0.72 -20.24 12.39
C ASN A 616 -0.49 -19.41 12.82
N VAL A 617 -0.41 -18.86 14.04
CA VAL A 617 -1.46 -18.00 14.61
C VAL A 617 -1.67 -16.72 13.80
N LEU A 618 -0.64 -16.20 13.12
CA LEU A 618 -0.79 -15.05 12.21
C LEU A 618 -1.75 -15.37 11.06
N PHE A 619 -1.84 -16.65 10.68
CA PHE A 619 -2.71 -17.15 9.61
C PHE A 619 -3.91 -17.93 10.15
N GLN A 620 -4.34 -17.61 11.38
CA GLN A 620 -5.57 -18.15 11.94
C GLN A 620 -6.78 -17.89 11.03
N ARG A 621 -6.77 -16.72 10.38
CA ARG A 621 -7.64 -16.36 9.26
C ARG A 621 -6.92 -16.60 7.94
N ALA A 622 -7.54 -17.37 7.07
CA ALA A 622 -7.17 -17.50 5.67
C ALA A 622 -8.13 -16.67 4.80
N ILE A 623 -7.53 -15.77 4.05
CA ILE A 623 -8.11 -15.08 2.91
C ILE A 623 -7.25 -15.53 1.74
N THR A 624 -7.90 -16.12 0.73
CA THR A 624 -7.25 -16.68 -0.45
C THR A 624 -8.03 -16.24 -1.69
N PHE A 625 -7.34 -15.73 -2.71
CA PHE A 625 -7.93 -15.36 -3.99
C PHE A 625 -7.57 -16.38 -5.06
N ILE A 626 -8.55 -16.79 -5.85
CA ILE A 626 -8.45 -17.89 -6.81
C ILE A 626 -8.73 -17.46 -8.26
N GLY A 627 -9.13 -16.21 -8.48
CA GLY A 627 -9.39 -15.61 -9.80
C GLY A 627 -8.93 -14.16 -9.88
N HIS A 628 -9.23 -13.48 -10.98
CA HIS A 628 -8.75 -12.13 -11.27
C HIS A 628 -9.44 -11.05 -10.41
N PRO A 629 -8.77 -9.95 -10.00
CA PRO A 629 -9.40 -8.83 -9.28
C PRO A 629 -10.54 -8.12 -10.04
N ASP A 630 -10.57 -8.25 -11.36
CA ASP A 630 -11.58 -7.63 -12.23
C ASP A 630 -12.80 -8.52 -12.48
N GLU A 631 -12.85 -9.71 -11.88
CA GLU A 631 -14.03 -10.54 -11.98
C GLU A 631 -15.27 -9.82 -11.44
N SER A 632 -16.37 -9.94 -12.17
CA SER A 632 -17.65 -9.35 -11.81
C SER A 632 -18.79 -10.23 -12.32
N ASN A 633 -19.98 -10.02 -11.76
CA ASN A 633 -21.21 -10.70 -12.17
C ASN A 633 -21.07 -12.23 -12.21
N TYR A 634 -20.62 -12.83 -11.10
CA TYR A 634 -20.45 -14.27 -10.99
C TYR A 634 -21.08 -14.86 -9.71
N THR A 635 -21.33 -16.16 -9.77
CA THR A 635 -21.81 -16.98 -8.65
C THR A 635 -20.67 -17.88 -8.17
N VAL A 636 -20.49 -17.99 -6.85
CA VAL A 636 -19.55 -18.94 -6.23
C VAL A 636 -20.34 -20.02 -5.51
N GLN A 637 -19.94 -21.26 -5.70
CA GLN A 637 -20.40 -22.41 -4.94
C GLN A 637 -19.20 -23.20 -4.43
N ALA A 638 -19.27 -23.72 -3.20
CA ALA A 638 -18.28 -24.65 -2.67
C ALA A 638 -18.90 -25.56 -1.61
N ASP A 639 -18.37 -26.76 -1.46
CA ASP A 639 -18.65 -27.59 -0.29
C ASP A 639 -17.72 -27.20 0.85
N VAL A 640 -18.29 -27.05 2.05
CA VAL A 640 -17.56 -26.59 3.24
C VAL A 640 -17.85 -27.46 4.46
N MET A 641 -16.86 -27.61 5.33
CA MET A 641 -16.96 -28.40 6.57
C MET A 641 -16.02 -27.88 7.66
N THR A 642 -16.34 -28.21 8.93
CA THR A 642 -15.46 -27.98 10.09
C THR A 642 -15.31 -29.27 10.91
N ASP A 643 -14.11 -29.58 11.38
CA ASP A 643 -13.83 -30.75 12.24
C ASP A 643 -14.22 -30.56 13.72
N GLY A 644 -14.82 -29.41 14.05
CA GLY A 644 -15.16 -29.02 15.41
C GLY A 644 -16.10 -29.97 16.15
N ASN A 645 -16.70 -29.48 17.23
CA ASN A 645 -17.66 -30.24 18.01
C ASN A 645 -18.90 -29.40 18.34
N ARG A 646 -19.79 -29.94 19.17
CA ARG A 646 -21.02 -29.25 19.55
C ARG A 646 -20.75 -27.87 20.19
N ARG A 647 -19.66 -27.71 20.94
CA ARG A 647 -19.33 -26.49 21.71
C ARG A 647 -18.43 -25.50 20.98
N MET A 648 -17.51 -26.00 20.14
CA MET A 648 -16.57 -25.16 19.39
C MET A 648 -16.53 -25.60 17.93
N LYS A 649 -16.78 -24.66 17.03
CA LYS A 649 -16.67 -24.82 15.58
C LYS A 649 -16.00 -23.59 14.99
N SER A 650 -15.16 -23.83 13.99
CA SER A 650 -14.48 -22.81 13.21
C SER A 650 -15.43 -22.24 12.13
N ASN A 651 -15.02 -21.16 11.47
CA ASN A 651 -15.80 -20.53 10.40
C ASN A 651 -15.19 -20.87 9.05
N VAL A 652 -16.03 -21.13 8.06
CA VAL A 652 -15.61 -21.52 6.71
C VAL A 652 -16.56 -20.94 5.68
N GLY A 653 -16.02 -20.56 4.54
CA GLY A 653 -16.81 -19.92 3.50
C GLY A 653 -16.02 -19.57 2.26
N VAL A 654 -16.59 -18.66 1.49
CA VAL A 654 -16.04 -18.17 0.23
C VAL A 654 -16.02 -16.64 0.22
N ILE A 655 -15.31 -16.08 -0.76
CA ILE A 655 -15.30 -14.67 -1.10
C ILE A 655 -15.98 -14.51 -2.45
N ASN A 656 -16.98 -13.64 -2.52
CA ASN A 656 -17.65 -13.23 -3.75
C ASN A 656 -17.68 -11.70 -3.80
N GLN A 657 -17.05 -11.10 -4.81
CA GLN A 657 -16.92 -9.66 -5.03
C GLN A 657 -16.66 -8.89 -3.73
N ARG A 658 -15.55 -9.20 -3.05
CA ARG A 658 -15.11 -8.48 -1.84
C ARG A 658 -16.05 -8.58 -0.61
N TYR A 659 -16.94 -9.57 -0.60
CA TYR A 659 -17.68 -10.00 0.59
C TYR A 659 -17.20 -11.38 1.06
N PHE A 660 -17.04 -11.55 2.36
CA PHE A 660 -17.01 -12.86 3.01
C PHE A 660 -18.43 -13.40 3.14
N ILE A 661 -18.64 -14.63 2.66
CA ILE A 661 -19.86 -15.39 2.89
C ILE A 661 -19.46 -16.67 3.60
N ALA A 662 -19.87 -16.84 4.86
CA ALA A 662 -19.38 -17.91 5.70
C ALA A 662 -20.45 -18.54 6.58
N LEU A 663 -20.27 -19.83 6.85
CA LEU A 663 -20.93 -20.52 7.95
C LEU A 663 -20.15 -20.24 9.24
N ILE A 664 -20.79 -19.56 10.18
CA ILE A 664 -20.19 -19.19 11.46
C ILE A 664 -20.50 -20.28 12.48
N GLY A 665 -19.45 -20.96 12.91
CA GLY A 665 -19.54 -22.21 13.67
C GLY A 665 -20.24 -22.04 15.01
N ASN A 666 -19.69 -21.19 15.88
CA ASN A 666 -20.21 -21.02 17.24
C ASN A 666 -21.54 -20.26 17.28
N ALA A 667 -21.74 -19.30 16.38
CA ALA A 667 -22.98 -18.53 16.30
C ALA A 667 -24.11 -19.29 15.59
N GLN A 668 -23.80 -20.39 14.87
CA GLN A 668 -24.77 -21.18 14.11
C GLN A 668 -25.60 -20.30 13.18
N GLN A 669 -24.88 -19.57 12.31
CA GLN A 669 -25.46 -18.65 11.34
C GLN A 669 -24.75 -18.78 9.99
N ILE A 670 -25.45 -18.43 8.93
CA ILE A 670 -24.85 -18.01 7.66
C ILE A 670 -24.70 -16.49 7.75
N GLU A 671 -23.53 -15.98 7.37
CA GLU A 671 -23.17 -14.58 7.52
C GLU A 671 -22.59 -14.03 6.22
N VAL A 672 -23.02 -12.81 5.88
CA VAL A 672 -22.39 -11.95 4.87
C VAL A 672 -21.67 -10.83 5.62
N SER A 673 -20.40 -10.61 5.30
CA SER A 673 -19.67 -9.44 5.76
C SER A 673 -18.71 -8.90 4.71
N SER A 674 -18.39 -7.61 4.73
CA SER A 674 -17.26 -7.07 3.96
C SER A 674 -16.16 -6.57 4.89
N ASN A 675 -16.55 -5.90 5.97
CA ASN A 675 -15.73 -5.66 7.14
C ASN A 675 -16.58 -5.98 8.38
N HIS A 676 -16.03 -6.71 9.33
CA HIS A 676 -16.77 -7.27 10.47
C HIS A 676 -17.39 -6.21 11.41
N ASN A 677 -16.99 -4.93 11.32
CA ASN A 677 -17.53 -3.81 12.09
C ASN A 677 -18.36 -2.82 11.26
N ARG A 678 -18.47 -3.05 9.95
CA ARG A 678 -19.17 -2.13 9.04
C ARG A 678 -20.40 -2.80 8.47
N LEU A 679 -20.19 -3.77 7.58
CA LEU A 679 -21.25 -4.61 7.04
C LEU A 679 -21.03 -6.04 7.54
N LYS A 680 -21.88 -6.46 8.47
CA LYS A 680 -21.93 -7.81 9.02
C LYS A 680 -23.36 -8.19 9.35
N VAL A 681 -23.94 -9.06 8.55
CA VAL A 681 -25.33 -9.51 8.70
C VAL A 681 -25.35 -11.03 8.71
N GLY A 682 -25.92 -11.61 9.76
CA GLY A 682 -26.05 -13.05 9.93
C GLY A 682 -27.49 -13.45 10.22
N VAL A 683 -27.90 -14.60 9.69
CA VAL A 683 -29.20 -15.22 9.99
C VAL A 683 -29.01 -16.64 10.51
N PRO A 684 -29.88 -17.12 11.42
CA PRO A 684 -29.73 -18.46 11.99
C PRO A 684 -29.66 -19.56 10.92
N PHE A 685 -28.61 -20.38 11.01
CA PHE A 685 -28.42 -21.56 10.17
C PHE A 685 -27.73 -22.65 11.00
N LYS A 686 -28.50 -23.69 11.33
CA LYS A 686 -27.97 -24.80 12.13
C LYS A 686 -27.12 -25.70 11.27
N TRP A 687 -25.90 -25.96 11.71
CA TRP A 687 -24.98 -26.83 11.00
C TRP A 687 -24.07 -27.60 11.96
N ASN A 688 -23.80 -28.84 11.58
CA ASN A 688 -23.08 -29.81 12.39
C ASN A 688 -21.62 -29.92 11.95
N ALA A 689 -20.73 -30.09 12.92
CA ALA A 689 -19.34 -30.43 12.62
C ALA A 689 -19.26 -31.81 11.99
N LYS A 690 -18.22 -32.04 11.18
CA LYS A 690 -18.00 -33.30 10.44
C LYS A 690 -19.16 -33.68 9.51
N LYS A 691 -19.93 -32.69 9.06
CA LYS A 691 -20.94 -32.82 8.01
C LYS A 691 -20.66 -31.74 6.97
N TRP A 692 -20.70 -32.14 5.70
CA TRP A 692 -20.53 -31.26 4.55
C TRP A 692 -21.81 -30.48 4.25
N TYR A 693 -21.62 -29.21 3.87
CA TYR A 693 -22.67 -28.32 3.41
C TYR A 693 -22.22 -27.68 2.10
N THR A 694 -23.11 -27.61 1.13
CA THR A 694 -22.90 -26.79 -0.07
C THR A 694 -23.30 -25.36 0.26
N LEU A 695 -22.40 -24.41 -0.01
CA LEU A 695 -22.59 -22.97 0.16
C LEU A 695 -22.61 -22.34 -1.23
N LYS A 696 -23.60 -21.49 -1.51
CA LYS A 696 -23.75 -20.77 -2.79
C LYS A 696 -23.99 -19.29 -2.52
N THR A 697 -23.35 -18.42 -3.30
CA THR A 697 -23.43 -16.97 -3.15
C THR A 697 -23.35 -16.23 -4.47
N ARG A 698 -24.02 -15.09 -4.54
CA ARG A 698 -24.08 -14.19 -5.70
C ARG A 698 -24.17 -12.74 -5.21
N VAL A 699 -23.58 -11.82 -5.95
CA VAL A 699 -23.72 -10.37 -5.73
C VAL A 699 -24.40 -9.76 -6.95
N ASP A 700 -25.50 -9.05 -6.72
CA ASP A 700 -26.24 -8.37 -7.77
C ASP A 700 -26.12 -6.87 -7.60
N VAL A 701 -25.45 -6.20 -8.53
CA VAL A 701 -25.21 -4.76 -8.50
C VAL A 701 -26.07 -4.08 -9.56
N ALA A 702 -26.87 -3.11 -9.13
CA ALA A 702 -27.71 -2.29 -9.98
C ALA A 702 -26.89 -1.15 -10.62
N PRO A 703 -27.38 -0.55 -11.73
CA PRO A 703 -26.68 0.54 -12.41
C PRO A 703 -26.42 1.79 -11.56
N ASP A 704 -27.16 2.00 -10.47
CA ASP A 704 -26.96 3.11 -9.53
C ASP A 704 -25.90 2.81 -8.44
N GLY A 705 -25.25 1.63 -8.51
CA GLY A 705 -24.26 1.17 -7.57
C GLY A 705 -24.83 0.53 -6.30
N SER A 706 -26.14 0.54 -6.10
CA SER A 706 -26.76 -0.27 -5.04
C SER A 706 -26.74 -1.74 -5.40
N GLY A 707 -26.73 -2.63 -4.42
CA GLY A 707 -26.73 -4.06 -4.70
C GLY A 707 -27.24 -4.92 -3.58
N VAL A 708 -27.38 -6.21 -3.86
CA VAL A 708 -27.82 -7.23 -2.89
C VAL A 708 -26.86 -8.41 -2.94
N VAL A 709 -26.26 -8.71 -1.79
CA VAL A 709 -25.46 -9.92 -1.60
C VAL A 709 -26.37 -11.04 -1.12
N ARG A 710 -26.35 -12.16 -1.84
CA ARG A 710 -27.24 -13.30 -1.59
C ARG A 710 -26.43 -14.52 -1.24
N ALA A 711 -26.86 -15.25 -0.21
CA ALA A 711 -26.23 -16.51 0.15
C ALA A 711 -27.23 -17.55 0.64
N LYS A 712 -26.92 -18.81 0.34
CA LYS A 712 -27.64 -19.97 0.87
C LYS A 712 -26.74 -21.15 1.07
N ALA A 713 -27.10 -22.01 2.02
CA ALA A 713 -26.40 -23.24 2.31
C ALA A 713 -27.37 -24.36 2.60
N TRP A 714 -26.98 -25.58 2.27
CA TRP A 714 -27.75 -26.80 2.55
C TRP A 714 -26.80 -27.99 2.72
N PRO A 715 -27.21 -29.07 3.39
CA PRO A 715 -26.40 -30.28 3.46
C PRO A 715 -26.00 -30.81 2.08
N LYS A 716 -24.73 -31.20 1.91
CA LYS A 716 -24.27 -31.81 0.66
C LYS A 716 -25.08 -33.07 0.35
N GLY A 717 -25.56 -33.18 -0.88
CA GLY A 717 -26.38 -34.31 -1.37
C GLY A 717 -27.88 -34.15 -1.18
N GLU A 718 -28.35 -33.08 -0.55
CA GLU A 718 -29.75 -32.67 -0.54
C GLU A 718 -30.04 -31.68 -1.69
N ASP A 719 -31.31 -31.50 -2.05
CA ASP A 719 -31.72 -30.58 -3.13
C ASP A 719 -31.41 -29.12 -2.77
N GLU A 720 -31.00 -28.33 -3.77
CA GLU A 720 -30.78 -26.88 -3.62
C GLU A 720 -32.09 -26.19 -3.21
N PRO A 721 -32.13 -25.44 -2.10
CA PRO A 721 -33.32 -24.68 -1.72
C PRO A 721 -33.69 -23.62 -2.76
N GLU A 722 -34.98 -23.44 -3.04
CA GLU A 722 -35.47 -22.43 -4.00
C GLU A 722 -35.07 -21.00 -3.60
N GLY A 723 -35.24 -20.66 -2.31
CA GLY A 723 -34.96 -19.32 -1.78
C GLY A 723 -33.52 -19.14 -1.27
N TRP A 724 -33.13 -17.88 -1.13
CA TRP A 724 -31.90 -17.51 -0.44
C TRP A 724 -32.09 -17.55 1.09
N ASN A 725 -31.10 -18.04 1.83
CA ASN A 725 -31.18 -17.99 3.29
C ASN A 725 -31.02 -16.56 3.79
N ILE A 726 -30.16 -15.78 3.14
CA ILE A 726 -29.87 -14.38 3.47
C ILE A 726 -29.75 -13.54 2.21
N GLU A 727 -30.32 -12.35 2.25
CA GLU A 727 -30.15 -11.29 1.25
C GLU A 727 -29.78 -10.00 1.99
N VAL A 728 -28.66 -9.39 1.62
CA VAL A 728 -28.10 -8.22 2.30
C VAL A 728 -28.01 -7.06 1.32
N PRO A 729 -28.89 -6.06 1.43
CA PRO A 729 -28.78 -4.85 0.61
C PRO A 729 -27.56 -4.04 1.05
N HIS A 730 -26.85 -3.47 0.08
CA HIS A 730 -25.74 -2.56 0.30
C HIS A 730 -25.84 -1.40 -0.68
N LYS A 731 -25.87 -0.17 -0.15
CA LYS A 731 -26.12 1.04 -0.94
C LYS A 731 -25.03 1.33 -1.98
N HIS A 732 -23.81 0.93 -1.67
CA HIS A 732 -22.63 1.09 -2.51
C HIS A 732 -21.96 -0.27 -2.64
N ALA A 733 -22.57 -1.19 -3.38
CA ALA A 733 -22.08 -2.55 -3.51
C ALA A 733 -20.76 -2.63 -4.28
N HIS A 734 -19.93 -3.63 -3.96
CA HIS A 734 -18.69 -3.87 -4.68
C HIS A 734 -18.99 -4.44 -6.08
N ALA A 735 -18.73 -3.64 -7.12
CA ALA A 735 -19.02 -3.99 -8.51
C ALA A 735 -18.17 -5.14 -9.06
N GLN A 736 -16.95 -5.30 -8.53
CA GLN A 736 -15.99 -6.32 -8.94
C GLN A 736 -15.16 -6.80 -7.76
N GLY A 737 -14.46 -7.92 -7.95
CA GLY A 737 -13.50 -8.47 -7.01
C GLY A 737 -13.25 -9.94 -7.30
N ALA A 738 -12.08 -10.44 -6.90
CA ALA A 738 -11.69 -11.81 -7.15
C ALA A 738 -12.58 -12.82 -6.39
N PRO A 739 -12.96 -13.96 -7.00
CA PRO A 739 -13.46 -15.09 -6.25
C PRO A 739 -12.38 -15.58 -5.29
N GLY A 740 -12.80 -16.09 -4.13
CA GLY A 740 -11.84 -16.53 -3.12
C GLY A 740 -12.43 -17.48 -2.09
N LEU A 741 -11.56 -17.91 -1.18
CA LEU A 741 -11.85 -18.87 -0.12
C LEU A 741 -11.57 -18.23 1.24
N PHE A 742 -12.42 -18.58 2.22
CA PHE A 742 -12.31 -18.07 3.58
C PHE A 742 -12.30 -19.21 4.60
N GLY A 743 -11.36 -19.13 5.54
CA GLY A 743 -11.31 -20.04 6.68
C GLY A 743 -10.83 -19.33 7.94
N PHE A 744 -11.49 -19.55 9.07
CA PHE A 744 -11.05 -19.04 10.36
C PHE A 744 -11.04 -20.15 11.40
N ALA A 745 -9.83 -20.64 11.72
CA ALA A 745 -9.63 -21.71 12.68
C ALA A 745 -9.65 -21.15 14.11
N LEU A 746 -10.79 -21.27 14.80
CA LEU A 746 -10.93 -20.67 16.13
C LEU A 746 -9.93 -21.27 17.12
N GLN A 747 -9.18 -20.38 17.79
CA GLN A 747 -8.07 -20.70 18.70
C GLN A 747 -6.97 -21.61 18.12
N SER A 748 -6.88 -21.74 16.79
CA SER A 748 -5.99 -22.71 16.11
C SER A 748 -6.22 -24.16 16.58
N ARG A 749 -7.48 -24.53 16.89
CA ARG A 749 -7.82 -25.85 17.44
C ARG A 749 -8.55 -26.78 16.47
N PHE A 750 -9.34 -26.21 15.57
CA PHE A 750 -10.28 -26.95 14.73
C PHE A 750 -10.12 -26.46 13.28
N LYS A 751 -9.78 -27.39 12.40
CA LYS A 751 -9.64 -27.14 10.97
C LYS A 751 -10.99 -26.89 10.31
N VAL A 752 -10.89 -26.28 9.15
CA VAL A 752 -11.99 -26.17 8.20
C VAL A 752 -11.54 -26.72 6.86
N PHE A 753 -12.50 -27.18 6.09
CA PHE A 753 -12.29 -27.86 4.83
C PHE A 753 -13.15 -27.25 3.76
N VAL A 754 -12.60 -27.18 2.55
CA VAL A 754 -13.28 -26.72 1.34
C VAL A 754 -13.05 -27.77 0.25
N ASP A 755 -14.08 -28.02 -0.55
CA ASP A 755 -14.08 -28.97 -1.67
C ASP A 755 -15.08 -28.50 -2.76
N ASN A 756 -14.98 -29.05 -3.98
CA ASN A 756 -15.88 -28.78 -5.13
C ASN A 756 -16.17 -27.29 -5.35
N VAL A 757 -15.12 -26.49 -5.46
CA VAL A 757 -15.23 -25.05 -5.72
C VAL A 757 -15.64 -24.84 -7.16
N VAL A 758 -16.71 -24.08 -7.36
CA VAL A 758 -17.25 -23.72 -8.68
C VAL A 758 -17.52 -22.22 -8.72
N VAL A 759 -16.97 -21.54 -9.72
CA VAL A 759 -17.25 -20.13 -10.00
C VAL A 759 -17.80 -20.05 -11.42
N THR A 760 -19.01 -19.51 -11.59
CA THR A 760 -19.68 -19.42 -12.88
C THR A 760 -20.12 -18.00 -13.18
N PRO A 761 -20.01 -17.53 -14.43
CA PRO A 761 -20.60 -16.25 -14.81
C PRO A 761 -22.12 -16.32 -14.61
N ASN A 762 -22.73 -15.22 -14.20
CA ASN A 762 -24.18 -15.12 -14.16
C ASN A 762 -24.73 -14.91 -15.58
N GLU A 763 -25.91 -15.47 -15.84
CA GLU A 763 -26.67 -15.25 -17.09
C GLU A 763 -27.29 -13.85 -17.17
#